data_AF-A0A5N5PUL7-F1
#
_entry.id   AF-A0A5N5PUL7-F1
#
_cell.length_a   1.000
_cell.length_b   1.000
_cell.length_c   1.000
_cell.angle_alpha   90.00
_cell.angle_beta   90.00
_cell.angle_gamma   90.00
#
_symmetry.space_group_name_H-M   'P 1'
#
loop_
_entity.id
_entity.type
_entity.pdbx_description
1 polymer ?
#
loop_
_entity_poly.entity_id
_entity_poly.type
_entity_poly.pdbx_seq_one_letter_code
_entity_poly.pdbx_strand_id
1 'polypeptide(L)'
;MQVPEKCTVLVVGGGPAGSYCAAALAREGIDTVLLEAEKFPRYHIGESMLPSLRHFLRFIDCDDKFDAHGFKIKNGATFALNHSLPPAYTDFVAAGGPNGYAYNVVRSEADEIIFRHAGQSGAHIFDGVKVSSLEFAPSGLAPSTDPDCEIPDPGRPVSASWTCKENGTSGVVKFDYLVDASGRAGLMSTKYLKNRKMNTGAQLKNVATWGYWTNGGVYAKGTPREGCPYFEALHDASGWVWFIPLHTGQWSVGVVMNQDVSTQRKREAGLDSKSLYLETVKNTPGIWALLTEATLVTDVKSASDWSYNAPAYASPYVRIAGDAACFIDPFFSSGVHLALTASLSAAATVCASIRGQVSEMAAATWHSKKVSESYTRFLVVVSSALKQINAKDEPVIADYDEKSFDRAFKHFRPIIQGTADVSGKLSQAEISQTLGFCLGAFAPVDVAEKNALLEKMRTLAIVDPEDLTDEKYNKALTELQSVLTPEQLRILHTIRARQMLRPDDMLNIDSIGSDIIDGLSPNLVTGQLGLVDPAKVAKTKAGGIAQRDVLALLTGEELSESSIGPRADPGASDGPHGMDQVIANGGSHTGFGVAKITNTVNGATNGHTTNGTNGVMAPNGASESNGDHKTNGVSGETHMHVTPLKGHAVQIQDEATRLRMQDTLHRVAEEMETPHDTMLRLLNSNLEITIVKAALDMGIFKRLAESPSPLSVKMLAAPSGADPLLLGRLLRYLASIRMIVETCEDHFGPNNVTTSFSDPRIEGALNYTFNLSGPAYQAFPEYLKETKCQSETGGRHAFHKAFNTNLPAFVWLQQHPDELQWFQQLMSVPREGDWLDVLPPPAKKPIPGGDDLVFVDVGGGFGQQCARLAAKYPELKGHVVLQDRPEVVAVAPPIPGVKTLGHDFFAPQTLKGSQFYYLRTVLHDWNDEEAEKILRNLVPAMAPGSKILIDEMVLPNEGVHWWSASLDLHMYIMLGSMERNESQWHSLLERSGLRLVEIRTYSPVMRHSIIVAEPL
;
A
#
# COMPACT_ATOMS: atom_id res chain seq x y z
N MET A 1 -13.40 -48.85 12.85
CA MET A 1 -14.65 -48.06 12.98
C MET A 1 -15.39 -48.19 11.65
N GLN A 2 -16.71 -48.40 11.65
CA GLN A 2 -17.50 -48.50 10.41
C GLN A 2 -17.92 -47.10 9.96
N VAL A 3 -17.97 -46.85 8.65
CA VAL A 3 -18.50 -45.58 8.10
C VAL A 3 -19.95 -45.42 8.57
N PRO A 4 -20.35 -44.27 9.15
CA PRO A 4 -21.72 -44.05 9.61
C PRO A 4 -22.74 -44.17 8.47
N GLU A 5 -23.95 -44.62 8.78
CA GLU A 5 -25.05 -44.70 7.79
C GLU A 5 -25.58 -43.31 7.40
N LYS A 6 -25.42 -42.30 8.27
CA LYS A 6 -25.82 -40.93 8.04
C LYS A 6 -24.88 -39.94 8.73
N CYS A 7 -24.79 -38.73 8.21
CA CYS A 7 -24.13 -37.57 8.82
C CYS A 7 -24.83 -36.28 8.37
N THR A 8 -24.46 -35.12 8.92
CA THR A 8 -24.95 -33.83 8.40
C THR A 8 -24.13 -33.40 7.18
N VAL A 9 -22.80 -33.44 7.26
CA VAL A 9 -21.92 -33.05 6.16
C VAL A 9 -20.99 -34.19 5.78
N LEU A 10 -21.03 -34.58 4.51
CA LEU A 10 -20.03 -35.47 3.92
C LEU A 10 -18.94 -34.64 3.22
N VAL A 11 -17.69 -34.82 3.64
CA VAL A 11 -16.52 -34.27 2.97
C VAL A 11 -15.81 -35.39 2.21
N VAL A 12 -15.55 -35.19 0.91
CA VAL A 12 -14.90 -36.19 0.05
C VAL A 12 -13.51 -35.72 -0.32
N GLY A 13 -12.47 -36.46 0.08
CA GLY A 13 -11.06 -36.16 -0.13
C GLY A 13 -10.37 -35.61 1.12
N GLY A 14 -9.32 -36.28 1.61
CA GLY A 14 -8.61 -35.97 2.85
C GLY A 14 -7.34 -35.14 2.67
N GLY A 15 -7.16 -34.49 1.51
CA GLY A 15 -6.09 -33.50 1.33
C GLY A 15 -6.29 -32.25 2.21
N PRO A 16 -5.44 -31.21 2.06
CA PRO A 16 -5.51 -30.00 2.88
C PRO A 16 -6.91 -29.37 2.88
N ALA A 17 -7.57 -29.30 1.72
CA ALA A 17 -8.92 -28.76 1.61
C ALA A 17 -9.93 -29.51 2.49
N GLY A 18 -10.10 -30.82 2.27
CA GLY A 18 -11.15 -31.57 2.94
C GLY A 18 -10.87 -31.78 4.42
N SER A 19 -9.61 -32.04 4.80
CA SER A 19 -9.22 -32.18 6.20
C SER A 19 -9.41 -30.87 6.97
N TYR A 20 -9.07 -29.72 6.38
CA TYR A 20 -9.31 -28.42 6.99
C TYR A 20 -10.80 -28.12 7.14
N CYS A 21 -11.59 -28.34 6.08
CA CYS A 21 -13.04 -28.13 6.12
C CYS A 21 -13.72 -29.00 7.18
N ALA A 22 -13.35 -30.28 7.24
CA ALA A 22 -13.87 -31.21 8.23
C ALA A 22 -13.51 -30.79 9.68
N ALA A 23 -12.27 -30.32 9.90
CA ALA A 23 -11.86 -29.78 11.19
C ALA A 23 -12.68 -28.53 11.58
N ALA A 24 -12.86 -27.59 10.65
CA ALA A 24 -13.63 -26.37 10.89
C ALA A 24 -15.10 -26.67 11.21
N LEU A 25 -15.76 -27.55 10.43
CA LEU A 25 -17.15 -27.95 10.65
C LEU A 25 -17.34 -28.71 11.97
N ALA A 26 -16.44 -29.65 12.30
CA ALA A 26 -16.53 -30.43 13.53
C ALA A 26 -16.41 -29.56 14.79
N ARG A 27 -15.57 -28.51 14.75
CA ARG A 27 -15.45 -27.51 15.83
C ARG A 27 -16.71 -26.69 16.05
N GLU A 28 -17.60 -26.61 15.06
CA GLU A 28 -18.92 -25.97 15.17
C GLU A 28 -20.01 -26.95 15.66
N GLY A 29 -19.63 -28.17 16.05
CA GLY A 29 -20.55 -29.22 16.51
C GLY A 29 -21.34 -29.89 15.38
N ILE A 30 -20.91 -29.76 14.12
CA ILE A 30 -21.56 -30.37 12.97
C ILE A 30 -21.08 -31.81 12.80
N ASP A 31 -22.03 -32.75 12.72
CA ASP A 31 -21.76 -34.17 12.44
C ASP A 31 -21.17 -34.34 11.03
N THR A 32 -19.85 -34.50 11.00
CA THR A 32 -19.04 -34.44 9.78
C THR A 32 -18.31 -35.74 9.54
N VAL A 33 -18.49 -36.34 8.36
CA VAL A 33 -17.76 -37.53 7.91
C VAL A 33 -16.80 -37.15 6.80
N LEU A 34 -15.54 -37.53 6.92
CA LEU A 34 -14.49 -37.29 5.92
C LEU A 34 -14.01 -38.62 5.33
N LEU A 35 -14.23 -38.82 4.03
CA LEU A 35 -13.81 -40.02 3.30
C LEU A 35 -12.67 -39.71 2.32
N GLU A 36 -11.51 -40.33 2.53
CA GLU A 36 -10.33 -40.24 1.66
C GLU A 36 -10.10 -41.59 0.95
N ALA A 37 -9.88 -41.55 -0.37
CA ALA A 37 -9.75 -42.73 -1.20
C ALA A 37 -8.43 -43.48 -1.01
N GLU A 38 -7.36 -42.80 -0.61
CA GLU A 38 -6.03 -43.38 -0.37
C GLU A 38 -5.76 -43.55 1.13
N LYS A 39 -4.80 -44.42 1.49
CA LYS A 39 -4.42 -44.64 2.90
C LYS A 39 -3.31 -43.66 3.28
N PHE A 40 -3.44 -42.96 4.41
CA PHE A 40 -2.37 -42.08 4.90
C PHE A 40 -1.25 -42.87 5.58
N PRO A 41 0.01 -42.40 5.51
CA PRO A 41 0.49 -41.27 4.71
C PRO A 41 0.52 -41.58 3.21
N ARG A 42 0.10 -40.62 2.37
CA ARG A 42 0.08 -40.78 0.89
C ARG A 42 0.86 -39.69 0.17
N TYR A 43 1.53 -40.06 -0.92
CA TYR A 43 2.29 -39.13 -1.73
C TYR A 43 1.40 -38.08 -2.40
N HIS A 44 1.84 -36.82 -2.42
CA HIS A 44 1.25 -35.74 -3.23
C HIS A 44 2.32 -34.67 -3.53
N ILE A 45 2.17 -33.92 -4.62
CA ILE A 45 3.05 -32.78 -4.96
C ILE A 45 2.49 -31.45 -4.46
N GLY A 46 3.32 -30.41 -4.36
CA GLY A 46 2.95 -29.06 -3.90
C GLY A 46 3.47 -28.80 -2.50
N GLU A 47 4.79 -28.62 -2.39
CA GLU A 47 5.54 -28.72 -1.13
C GLU A 47 5.97 -27.37 -0.56
N SER A 48 5.91 -26.29 -1.35
CA SER A 48 6.20 -24.93 -0.90
C SER A 48 4.90 -24.25 -0.46
N MET A 49 4.85 -23.73 0.78
CA MET A 49 3.66 -23.08 1.34
C MET A 49 3.80 -21.54 1.34
N LEU A 50 2.67 -20.86 1.47
CA LEU A 50 2.61 -19.40 1.69
C LEU A 50 2.42 -19.08 3.18
N PRO A 51 2.82 -17.88 3.65
CA PRO A 51 2.63 -17.45 5.04
C PRO A 51 1.18 -17.58 5.52
N SER A 52 0.22 -17.40 4.61
CA SER A 52 -1.21 -17.55 4.89
C SER A 52 -1.60 -18.91 5.48
N LEU A 53 -0.86 -19.98 5.19
CA LEU A 53 -1.10 -21.30 5.77
C LEU A 53 -1.16 -21.24 7.31
N ARG A 54 -0.29 -20.47 7.94
CA ARG A 54 -0.23 -20.38 9.41
C ARG A 54 -1.51 -19.79 10.00
N HIS A 55 -2.09 -18.79 9.34
CA HIS A 55 -3.35 -18.18 9.77
C HIS A 55 -4.50 -19.19 9.72
N PHE A 56 -4.58 -19.99 8.64
CA PHE A 56 -5.53 -21.09 8.55
C PHE A 56 -5.29 -22.13 9.65
N LEU A 57 -4.06 -22.62 9.81
CA LEU A 57 -3.75 -23.63 10.81
C LEU A 57 -4.09 -23.16 12.23
N ARG A 58 -3.87 -21.88 12.56
CA ARG A 58 -4.28 -21.30 13.86
C ARG A 58 -5.79 -21.29 14.06
N PHE A 59 -6.57 -21.00 13.02
CA PHE A 59 -8.03 -20.99 13.12
C PHE A 59 -8.62 -22.33 13.59
N ILE A 60 -7.98 -23.44 13.23
CA ILE A 60 -8.39 -24.79 13.67
C ILE A 60 -7.58 -25.35 14.84
N ASP A 61 -6.61 -24.60 15.40
CA ASP A 61 -5.65 -25.04 16.43
C ASP A 61 -4.67 -26.15 15.98
N CYS A 62 -4.11 -26.02 14.78
CA CYS A 62 -3.16 -26.98 14.18
C CYS A 62 -1.72 -26.43 13.99
N ASP A 63 -1.49 -25.11 14.09
CA ASP A 63 -0.19 -24.48 13.79
C ASP A 63 0.96 -25.06 14.64
N ASP A 64 0.71 -25.25 15.94
CA ASP A 64 1.69 -25.82 16.88
C ASP A 64 2.20 -27.21 16.46
N LYS A 65 1.38 -28.00 15.75
CA LYS A 65 1.79 -29.33 15.27
C LYS A 65 2.75 -29.24 14.09
N PHE A 66 2.60 -28.22 13.25
CA PHE A 66 3.53 -27.96 12.16
C PHE A 66 4.87 -27.45 12.71
N ASP A 67 4.82 -26.56 13.70
CA ASP A 67 6.02 -26.10 14.41
C ASP A 67 6.74 -27.28 15.11
N ALA A 68 5.99 -28.17 15.78
CA ALA A 68 6.56 -29.34 16.46
C ALA A 68 7.12 -30.41 15.52
N HIS A 69 6.57 -30.56 14.31
CA HIS A 69 7.05 -31.54 13.32
C HIS A 69 8.43 -31.17 12.77
N GLY A 70 8.76 -29.88 12.72
CA GLY A 70 10.07 -29.41 12.26
C GLY A 70 10.22 -29.38 10.74
N PHE A 71 9.16 -28.98 10.01
CA PHE A 71 9.26 -28.72 8.58
C PHE A 71 10.30 -27.62 8.28
N LYS A 72 10.81 -27.60 7.04
CA LYS A 72 11.83 -26.63 6.65
C LYS A 72 11.20 -25.23 6.63
N ILE A 73 11.68 -24.35 7.51
CA ILE A 73 11.24 -22.97 7.57
C ILE A 73 11.57 -22.25 6.25
N LYS A 74 10.58 -21.56 5.71
CA LYS A 74 10.64 -20.75 4.50
C LYS A 74 10.44 -19.28 4.87
N ASN A 75 11.53 -18.52 4.92
CA ASN A 75 11.51 -17.08 5.22
C ASN A 75 11.19 -16.20 4.01
N GLY A 76 11.16 -16.78 2.81
CA GLY A 76 10.87 -16.07 1.57
C GLY A 76 11.00 -17.00 0.36
N ALA A 77 10.95 -16.43 -0.84
CA ALA A 77 11.19 -17.15 -2.09
C ALA A 77 11.87 -16.24 -3.12
N THR A 78 12.75 -16.80 -3.93
CA THR A 78 13.50 -16.06 -4.96
C THR A 78 13.11 -16.50 -6.37
N PHE A 79 12.91 -15.53 -7.27
CA PHE A 79 12.40 -15.73 -8.62
C PHE A 79 13.32 -15.06 -9.64
N ALA A 80 14.02 -15.85 -10.45
CA ALA A 80 14.77 -15.39 -11.61
C ALA A 80 13.87 -15.50 -12.86
N LEU A 81 13.20 -14.39 -13.21
CA LEU A 81 12.28 -14.32 -14.36
C LEU A 81 12.99 -14.05 -15.68
N ASN A 82 14.11 -13.33 -15.60
CA ASN A 82 14.96 -12.95 -16.71
C ASN A 82 16.43 -13.14 -16.27
N HIS A 83 17.25 -13.76 -17.12
CA HIS A 83 18.68 -14.01 -16.88
C HIS A 83 19.54 -12.74 -16.93
N SER A 84 19.07 -11.69 -17.60
CA SER A 84 19.76 -10.39 -17.72
C SER A 84 19.54 -9.46 -16.52
N LEU A 85 18.60 -9.80 -15.63
CA LEU A 85 18.24 -9.00 -14.47
C LEU A 85 18.43 -9.80 -13.16
N PRO A 86 18.68 -9.12 -12.03
CA PRO A 86 18.83 -9.81 -10.74
C PRO A 86 17.53 -10.53 -10.34
N PRO A 87 17.62 -11.69 -9.67
CA PRO A 87 16.45 -12.41 -9.18
C PRO A 87 15.65 -11.59 -8.16
N ALA A 88 14.33 -11.56 -8.34
CA ALA A 88 13.38 -10.91 -7.45
C ALA A 88 13.20 -11.72 -6.15
N TYR A 89 13.00 -11.04 -5.03
CA TYR A 89 12.82 -11.69 -3.73
C TYR A 89 11.56 -11.22 -3.04
N THR A 90 10.76 -12.19 -2.57
CA THR A 90 9.68 -11.93 -1.62
C THR A 90 10.15 -12.34 -0.23
N ASP A 91 10.33 -11.35 0.63
CA ASP A 91 10.75 -11.51 2.02
C ASP A 91 9.50 -11.61 2.90
N PHE A 92 9.27 -12.77 3.49
CA PHE A 92 8.12 -12.98 4.35
C PHE A 92 8.34 -12.44 5.77
N VAL A 93 9.60 -12.39 6.23
CA VAL A 93 9.94 -11.92 7.58
C VAL A 93 9.94 -10.40 7.62
N ALA A 94 10.44 -9.73 6.58
CA ALA A 94 10.35 -8.27 6.48
C ALA A 94 8.88 -7.80 6.41
N ALA A 95 7.99 -8.58 5.78
CA ALA A 95 6.57 -8.24 5.66
C ALA A 95 5.74 -8.62 6.90
N GLY A 96 5.96 -9.80 7.47
CA GLY A 96 5.15 -10.38 8.56
C GLY A 96 5.78 -10.30 9.96
N GLY A 97 6.98 -9.73 10.09
CA GLY A 97 7.77 -9.76 11.32
C GLY A 97 8.39 -11.15 11.61
N PRO A 98 8.92 -11.39 12.82
CA PRO A 98 9.62 -12.64 13.18
C PRO A 98 8.81 -13.92 12.97
N ASN A 99 7.48 -13.82 12.96
CA ASN A 99 6.56 -14.95 12.75
C ASN A 99 5.98 -15.02 11.32
N GLY A 100 6.45 -14.18 10.39
CA GLY A 100 5.96 -14.10 9.02
C GLY A 100 6.35 -15.27 8.11
N TYR A 101 7.13 -16.24 8.60
CA TYR A 101 7.61 -17.37 7.80
C TYR A 101 6.50 -18.36 7.40
N ALA A 102 6.80 -19.20 6.40
CA ALA A 102 6.01 -20.34 5.97
C ALA A 102 6.83 -21.65 6.07
N TYR A 103 6.32 -22.75 5.50
CA TYR A 103 7.00 -24.05 5.49
C TYR A 103 7.23 -24.56 4.07
N ASN A 104 8.34 -25.28 3.86
CA ASN A 104 8.42 -26.31 2.84
C ASN A 104 8.18 -27.67 3.50
N VAL A 105 7.15 -28.37 3.03
CA VAL A 105 6.62 -29.57 3.67
C VAL A 105 6.80 -30.80 2.80
N VAL A 106 6.94 -31.96 3.42
CA VAL A 106 6.69 -33.24 2.75
C VAL A 106 5.18 -33.47 2.82
N ARG A 107 4.51 -33.48 1.66
CA ARG A 107 3.04 -33.46 1.62
C ARG A 107 2.37 -34.69 2.23
N SER A 108 3.01 -35.85 2.19
CA SER A 108 2.46 -37.05 2.84
C SER A 108 2.34 -36.91 4.35
N GLU A 109 3.25 -36.15 4.96
CA GLU A 109 3.27 -35.88 6.40
C GLU A 109 2.35 -34.72 6.75
N ALA A 110 2.45 -33.60 6.01
CA ALA A 110 1.61 -32.43 6.26
C ALA A 110 0.11 -32.72 6.08
N ASP A 111 -0.27 -33.45 5.01
CA ASP A 111 -1.66 -33.85 4.80
C ASP A 111 -2.13 -34.79 5.93
N GLU A 112 -1.29 -35.72 6.38
CA GLU A 112 -1.63 -36.61 7.49
C GLU A 112 -1.84 -35.83 8.80
N ILE A 113 -1.00 -34.85 9.11
CA ILE A 113 -1.16 -34.01 10.32
C ILE A 113 -2.54 -33.35 10.33
N ILE A 114 -2.93 -32.71 9.21
CA ILE A 114 -4.23 -32.03 9.10
C ILE A 114 -5.38 -33.06 9.14
N PHE A 115 -5.25 -34.20 8.45
CA PHE A 115 -6.25 -35.27 8.43
C PHE A 115 -6.51 -35.86 9.82
N ARG A 116 -5.46 -36.21 10.56
CA ARG A 116 -5.58 -36.72 11.94
C ARG A 116 -6.11 -35.64 12.87
N HIS A 117 -5.73 -34.38 12.66
CA HIS A 117 -6.25 -33.28 13.44
C HIS A 117 -7.76 -33.04 13.21
N ALA A 118 -8.28 -33.23 12.00
CA ALA A 118 -9.73 -33.20 11.76
C ALA A 118 -10.47 -34.22 12.64
N GLY A 119 -9.91 -35.42 12.82
CA GLY A 119 -10.46 -36.42 13.74
C GLY A 119 -10.41 -35.97 15.20
N GLN A 120 -9.32 -35.34 15.63
CA GLN A 120 -9.19 -34.79 16.99
C GLN A 120 -10.15 -33.61 17.24
N SER A 121 -10.50 -32.87 16.18
CA SER A 121 -11.50 -31.80 16.20
C SER A 121 -12.94 -32.30 16.21
N GLY A 122 -13.17 -33.62 16.08
CA GLY A 122 -14.48 -34.26 16.19
C GLY A 122 -15.04 -34.86 14.89
N ALA A 123 -14.35 -34.74 13.76
CA ALA A 123 -14.81 -35.33 12.51
C ALA A 123 -14.62 -36.86 12.49
N HIS A 124 -15.54 -37.60 11.87
CA HIS A 124 -15.39 -39.02 11.60
C HIS A 124 -14.53 -39.24 10.35
N ILE A 125 -13.24 -39.53 10.54
CA ILE A 125 -12.26 -39.63 9.45
C ILE A 125 -12.04 -41.09 9.02
N PHE A 126 -12.01 -41.32 7.70
CA PHE A 126 -11.74 -42.64 7.10
C PHE A 126 -10.85 -42.49 5.87
N ASP A 127 -9.67 -43.11 5.91
CA ASP A 127 -8.75 -43.23 4.76
C ASP A 127 -8.88 -44.61 4.10
N GLY A 128 -8.46 -44.73 2.85
CA GLY A 128 -8.68 -45.94 2.04
C GLY A 128 -10.15 -46.20 1.65
N VAL A 129 -11.05 -45.24 1.84
CA VAL A 129 -12.48 -45.31 1.52
C VAL A 129 -12.81 -44.38 0.35
N LYS A 130 -13.08 -44.98 -0.81
CA LYS A 130 -13.38 -44.24 -2.04
C LYS A 130 -14.88 -44.03 -2.21
N VAL A 131 -15.30 -42.78 -2.40
CA VAL A 131 -16.66 -42.46 -2.88
C VAL A 131 -16.73 -42.70 -4.40
N SER A 132 -17.72 -43.48 -4.84
CA SER A 132 -17.88 -43.87 -6.26
C SER A 132 -18.99 -43.11 -6.97
N SER A 133 -20.07 -42.79 -6.26
CA SER A 133 -21.30 -42.20 -6.82
C SER A 133 -22.10 -41.46 -5.76
N LEU A 134 -22.84 -40.47 -6.22
CA LEU A 134 -23.82 -39.69 -5.47
C LEU A 134 -25.22 -39.95 -6.03
N GLU A 135 -26.22 -39.98 -5.15
CA GLU A 135 -27.64 -39.94 -5.51
C GLU A 135 -28.21 -38.56 -5.23
N PHE A 136 -29.05 -38.08 -6.14
CA PHE A 136 -29.66 -36.76 -6.09
C PHE A 136 -31.19 -36.87 -5.99
N ALA A 137 -31.78 -36.07 -5.11
CA ALA A 137 -33.21 -35.82 -5.04
C ALA A 137 -33.53 -34.45 -5.66
N PRO A 138 -34.79 -34.15 -6.03
CA PRO A 138 -35.19 -32.81 -6.41
C PRO A 138 -34.80 -31.79 -5.33
N SER A 139 -34.14 -30.69 -5.71
CA SER A 139 -33.65 -29.67 -4.77
C SER A 139 -34.78 -28.95 -4.03
N GLY A 140 -35.95 -28.82 -4.68
CA GLY A 140 -37.12 -28.11 -4.16
C GLY A 140 -36.94 -26.59 -4.10
N LEU A 141 -35.84 -26.06 -4.65
CA LEU A 141 -35.53 -24.65 -4.70
C LEU A 141 -35.98 -24.07 -6.04
N ALA A 142 -36.53 -22.85 -6.01
CA ALA A 142 -36.76 -22.12 -7.24
C ALA A 142 -35.41 -21.80 -7.92
N PRO A 143 -35.35 -21.81 -9.27
CA PRO A 143 -34.19 -21.29 -9.98
C PRO A 143 -33.84 -19.89 -9.48
N SER A 144 -32.56 -19.56 -9.44
CA SER A 144 -32.13 -18.20 -9.09
C SER A 144 -32.85 -17.18 -9.99
N THR A 145 -33.38 -16.11 -9.39
CA THR A 145 -33.94 -14.97 -10.12
C THR A 145 -32.87 -13.99 -10.56
N ASP A 146 -31.62 -14.18 -10.12
CA ASP A 146 -30.46 -13.38 -10.51
C ASP A 146 -29.89 -13.88 -11.86
N PRO A 147 -29.99 -13.09 -12.95
CA PRO A 147 -29.53 -13.47 -14.28
C PRO A 147 -28.00 -13.59 -14.41
N ASP A 148 -27.22 -13.02 -13.48
CA ASP A 148 -25.76 -13.16 -13.42
C ASP A 148 -25.33 -14.42 -12.61
N CYS A 149 -26.27 -15.14 -11.99
CA CYS A 149 -25.99 -16.29 -11.10
C CYS A 149 -26.28 -17.63 -11.78
N GLU A 150 -25.33 -18.11 -12.59
CA GLU A 150 -25.36 -19.46 -13.21
C GLU A 150 -24.89 -20.57 -12.24
N ILE A 151 -25.56 -20.74 -11.09
CA ILE A 151 -25.32 -21.94 -10.25
C ILE A 151 -26.06 -23.15 -10.85
N PRO A 152 -25.34 -24.20 -11.27
CA PRO A 152 -25.98 -25.41 -11.76
C PRO A 152 -26.69 -26.15 -10.62
N ASP A 153 -27.88 -26.68 -10.90
CA ASP A 153 -28.65 -27.50 -9.95
C ASP A 153 -28.95 -28.88 -10.56
N PRO A 154 -28.10 -29.89 -10.29
CA PRO A 154 -28.37 -31.28 -10.68
C PRO A 154 -29.36 -31.98 -9.70
N GLY A 155 -29.92 -31.26 -8.73
CA GLY A 155 -30.65 -31.77 -7.58
C GLY A 155 -29.84 -31.68 -6.28
N ARG A 156 -30.50 -31.91 -5.14
CA ARG A 156 -29.85 -32.03 -3.83
C ARG A 156 -29.21 -33.41 -3.68
N PRO A 157 -27.89 -33.52 -3.42
CA PRO A 157 -27.30 -34.82 -3.11
C PRO A 157 -27.77 -35.30 -1.73
N VAL A 158 -28.15 -36.57 -1.64
CA VAL A 158 -28.75 -37.16 -0.42
C VAL A 158 -27.98 -38.37 0.09
N SER A 159 -27.20 -39.02 -0.76
CA SER A 159 -26.41 -40.18 -0.39
C SER A 159 -25.17 -40.35 -1.27
N ALA A 160 -24.16 -41.04 -0.74
CA ALA A 160 -22.95 -41.42 -1.46
C ALA A 160 -22.66 -42.90 -1.25
N SER A 161 -22.42 -43.61 -2.36
CA SER A 161 -21.88 -44.97 -2.32
C SER A 161 -20.37 -44.92 -2.12
N TRP A 162 -19.85 -45.74 -1.22
CA TRP A 162 -18.42 -45.83 -0.93
C TRP A 162 -17.92 -47.27 -0.98
N THR A 163 -16.61 -47.44 -1.16
CA THR A 163 -15.93 -48.74 -1.12
C THR A 163 -14.59 -48.60 -0.39
N CYS A 164 -14.35 -49.44 0.60
CA CYS A 164 -13.08 -49.58 1.28
C CYS A 164 -12.13 -50.44 0.43
N LYS A 165 -10.96 -49.89 0.08
CA LYS A 165 -9.99 -50.56 -0.79
C LYS A 165 -9.33 -51.77 -0.14
N GLU A 166 -9.18 -51.77 1.20
CA GLU A 166 -8.42 -52.79 1.91
C GLU A 166 -9.20 -54.12 2.04
N ASN A 167 -10.50 -54.05 2.28
CA ASN A 167 -11.34 -55.24 2.50
C ASN A 167 -12.46 -55.42 1.46
N GLY A 168 -12.57 -54.50 0.48
CA GLY A 168 -13.60 -54.53 -0.56
C GLY A 168 -15.02 -54.24 -0.07
N THR A 169 -15.20 -53.91 1.22
CA THR A 169 -16.53 -53.60 1.76
C THR A 169 -17.08 -52.32 1.15
N SER A 170 -18.37 -52.31 0.86
CA SER A 170 -19.07 -51.16 0.29
C SER A 170 -20.30 -50.84 1.11
N GLY A 171 -20.75 -49.60 0.98
CA GLY A 171 -21.93 -49.12 1.70
C GLY A 171 -22.43 -47.81 1.12
N VAL A 172 -23.44 -47.26 1.77
CA VAL A 172 -24.02 -45.96 1.46
C VAL A 172 -24.03 -45.12 2.73
N VAL A 173 -23.61 -43.87 2.62
CA VAL A 173 -23.77 -42.86 3.66
C VAL A 173 -24.77 -41.80 3.19
N LYS A 174 -25.76 -41.50 4.02
CA LYS A 174 -26.72 -40.41 3.78
C LYS A 174 -26.20 -39.10 4.38
N PHE A 175 -26.50 -37.97 3.77
CA PHE A 175 -26.06 -36.67 4.28
C PHE A 175 -26.96 -35.53 3.83
N ASP A 176 -26.85 -34.39 4.50
CA ASP A 176 -27.60 -33.19 4.17
C ASP A 176 -26.84 -32.27 3.22
N TYR A 177 -25.51 -32.21 3.36
CA TYR A 177 -24.59 -31.39 2.57
C TYR A 177 -23.36 -32.18 2.12
N LEU A 178 -22.83 -31.80 0.95
CA LEU A 178 -21.60 -32.34 0.38
C LEU A 178 -20.54 -31.25 0.24
N VAL A 179 -19.32 -31.53 0.69
CA VAL A 179 -18.13 -30.77 0.30
C VAL A 179 -17.24 -31.66 -0.57
N ASP A 180 -17.15 -31.32 -1.86
CA ASP A 180 -16.23 -31.98 -2.78
C ASP A 180 -14.84 -31.34 -2.67
N ALA A 181 -13.95 -32.03 -1.97
CA ALA A 181 -12.54 -31.72 -1.84
C ALA A 181 -11.66 -32.85 -2.43
N SER A 182 -12.18 -33.57 -3.43
CA SER A 182 -11.58 -34.79 -4.00
C SER A 182 -10.32 -34.56 -4.85
N GLY A 183 -9.73 -33.36 -4.71
CA GLY A 183 -8.58 -32.92 -5.48
C GLY A 183 -8.86 -32.91 -6.98
N ARG A 184 -7.85 -33.20 -7.78
CA ARG A 184 -7.93 -33.14 -9.25
C ARG A 184 -8.98 -34.05 -9.87
N ALA A 185 -9.44 -35.09 -9.15
CA ALA A 185 -10.54 -35.94 -9.60
C ALA A 185 -11.83 -35.13 -9.78
N GLY A 186 -12.08 -34.15 -8.91
CA GLY A 186 -13.22 -33.22 -9.00
C GLY A 186 -14.55 -33.93 -9.21
N LEU A 187 -15.01 -34.70 -8.22
CA LEU A 187 -16.22 -35.51 -8.31
C LEU A 187 -17.41 -34.73 -8.87
N MET A 188 -17.68 -33.52 -8.36
CA MET A 188 -18.78 -32.68 -8.82
C MET A 188 -18.46 -32.00 -10.15
N SER A 189 -17.31 -31.33 -10.24
CA SER A 189 -16.96 -30.50 -11.41
C SER A 189 -16.76 -31.29 -12.70
N THR A 190 -16.33 -32.55 -12.62
CA THR A 190 -16.06 -33.41 -13.78
C THR A 190 -17.18 -34.40 -14.09
N LYS A 191 -17.83 -34.99 -13.07
CA LYS A 191 -18.81 -36.07 -13.28
C LYS A 191 -20.25 -35.57 -13.34
N TYR A 192 -20.62 -34.70 -12.42
CA TYR A 192 -22.03 -34.31 -12.20
C TYR A 192 -22.37 -32.96 -12.84
N LEU A 193 -21.63 -31.90 -12.53
CA LEU A 193 -21.84 -30.57 -13.10
C LEU A 193 -21.22 -30.44 -14.50
N LYS A 194 -20.12 -31.17 -14.75
CA LYS A 194 -19.36 -31.14 -16.02
C LYS A 194 -19.00 -29.72 -16.47
N ASN A 195 -18.71 -28.84 -15.51
CA ASN A 195 -18.53 -27.42 -15.73
C ASN A 195 -17.06 -26.98 -15.69
N ARG A 196 -16.12 -27.90 -15.41
CA ARG A 196 -14.67 -27.63 -15.47
C ARG A 196 -14.24 -27.25 -16.88
N LYS A 197 -13.53 -26.13 -17.00
CA LYS A 197 -12.95 -25.62 -18.24
C LYS A 197 -11.43 -25.49 -18.09
N MET A 198 -10.69 -26.15 -18.98
CA MET A 198 -9.23 -26.02 -19.03
C MET A 198 -8.86 -24.63 -19.55
N ASN A 199 -7.85 -24.01 -18.94
CA ASN A 199 -7.28 -22.77 -19.45
C ASN A 199 -6.48 -23.07 -20.72
N THR A 200 -6.91 -22.49 -21.85
CA THR A 200 -6.33 -22.77 -23.18
C THR A 200 -5.27 -21.76 -23.62
N GLY A 201 -5.03 -20.70 -22.84
CA GLY A 201 -3.98 -19.73 -23.12
C GLY A 201 -2.60 -20.41 -23.20
N ALA A 202 -1.80 -20.06 -24.21
CA ALA A 202 -0.51 -20.71 -24.49
C ALA A 202 0.46 -20.71 -23.28
N GLN A 203 0.29 -19.80 -22.32
CA GLN A 203 1.13 -19.68 -21.12
C GLN A 203 0.75 -20.65 -19.99
N LEU A 204 -0.47 -21.20 -19.97
CA LEU A 204 -1.02 -21.98 -18.84
C LEU A 204 -1.24 -23.47 -19.16
N LYS A 205 -1.12 -23.85 -20.43
CA LYS A 205 -1.18 -25.25 -20.87
C LYS A 205 0.18 -25.93 -20.65
N ASN A 206 0.53 -26.14 -19.39
CA ASN A 206 1.83 -26.64 -18.97
C ASN A 206 1.82 -28.13 -18.60
N VAL A 207 3.00 -28.74 -18.70
CA VAL A 207 3.36 -30.06 -18.17
C VAL A 207 4.54 -29.89 -17.21
N ALA A 208 4.64 -30.76 -16.22
CA ALA A 208 5.64 -30.67 -15.16
C ALA A 208 6.21 -32.03 -14.97
N THR A 209 7.52 -32.07 -14.85
CA THR A 209 8.28 -33.28 -14.59
C THR A 209 9.23 -32.99 -13.45
N TRP A 210 9.20 -33.80 -12.40
CA TRP A 210 9.95 -33.52 -11.18
C TRP A 210 10.52 -34.78 -10.55
N GLY A 211 11.54 -34.58 -9.72
CA GLY A 211 12.18 -35.63 -8.94
C GLY A 211 12.81 -35.05 -7.67
N TYR A 212 13.32 -35.94 -6.82
CA TYR A 212 13.93 -35.56 -5.55
C TYR A 212 15.43 -35.79 -5.59
N TRP A 213 16.18 -34.79 -5.16
CA TRP A 213 17.64 -34.78 -5.15
C TRP A 213 18.18 -34.79 -3.73
N THR A 214 19.34 -35.41 -3.52
CA THR A 214 20.13 -35.34 -2.28
C THR A 214 21.46 -34.67 -2.57
N ASN A 215 22.14 -34.16 -1.52
CA ASN A 215 23.41 -33.44 -1.65
C ASN A 215 23.33 -32.19 -2.54
N GLY A 216 22.17 -31.53 -2.57
CA GLY A 216 22.00 -30.24 -3.24
C GLY A 216 22.74 -29.11 -2.52
N GLY A 217 23.17 -28.11 -3.29
CA GLY A 217 23.75 -26.88 -2.80
C GLY A 217 22.75 -26.04 -2.01
N VAL A 218 23.26 -25.14 -1.17
CA VAL A 218 22.44 -24.18 -0.41
C VAL A 218 22.38 -22.87 -1.19
N TYR A 219 21.19 -22.51 -1.66
CA TYR A 219 20.97 -21.23 -2.34
C TYR A 219 21.32 -20.05 -1.43
N ALA A 220 22.01 -19.05 -1.98
CA ALA A 220 22.35 -17.77 -1.35
C ALA A 220 22.95 -17.88 0.07
N LYS A 221 23.85 -18.86 0.26
CA LYS A 221 24.58 -19.10 1.52
C LYS A 221 25.24 -17.81 2.07
N GLY A 222 25.08 -17.55 3.36
CA GLY A 222 25.60 -16.36 4.04
C GLY A 222 24.76 -15.09 3.86
N THR A 223 23.58 -15.18 3.24
CA THR A 223 22.66 -14.05 3.06
C THR A 223 21.33 -14.30 3.81
N PRO A 224 20.47 -13.27 3.99
CA PRO A 224 19.12 -13.47 4.52
C PRO A 224 18.24 -14.44 3.69
N ARG A 225 18.61 -14.71 2.43
CA ARG A 225 17.91 -15.62 1.51
C ARG A 225 18.39 -17.07 1.62
N GLU A 226 19.30 -17.36 2.56
CA GLU A 226 19.94 -18.67 2.67
C GLU A 226 18.90 -19.81 2.74
N GLY A 227 19.02 -20.75 1.80
CA GLY A 227 18.19 -21.94 1.76
C GLY A 227 16.70 -21.67 1.49
N CYS A 228 16.34 -20.50 0.95
CA CYS A 228 14.99 -20.29 0.44
C CYS A 228 14.74 -21.10 -0.84
N PRO A 229 13.47 -21.42 -1.17
CA PRO A 229 13.11 -21.88 -2.50
C PRO A 229 13.60 -20.93 -3.60
N TYR A 230 14.06 -21.49 -4.69
CA TYR A 230 14.55 -20.77 -5.86
C TYR A 230 13.80 -21.23 -7.10
N PHE A 231 13.29 -20.27 -7.88
CA PHE A 231 12.51 -20.49 -9.09
C PHE A 231 13.21 -19.78 -10.23
N GLU A 232 13.57 -20.51 -11.28
CA GLU A 232 14.39 -19.97 -12.37
C GLU A 232 13.75 -20.26 -13.73
N ALA A 233 13.60 -19.23 -14.56
CA ALA A 233 13.19 -19.36 -15.94
C ALA A 233 14.21 -20.19 -16.74
N LEU A 234 13.74 -21.05 -17.64
CA LEU A 234 14.62 -21.72 -18.59
C LEU A 234 15.24 -20.66 -19.53
N HIS A 235 16.53 -20.81 -19.87
CA HIS A 235 17.24 -19.83 -20.71
C HIS A 235 16.60 -19.66 -22.11
N ASP A 236 15.90 -20.68 -22.59
CA ASP A 236 15.18 -20.64 -23.86
C ASP A 236 13.76 -20.05 -23.77
N ALA A 237 13.32 -19.65 -22.57
CA ALA A 237 11.98 -19.17 -22.25
C ALA A 237 10.83 -20.17 -22.51
N SER A 238 11.13 -21.47 -22.60
CA SER A 238 10.10 -22.50 -22.80
C SER A 238 9.32 -22.86 -21.54
N GLY A 239 9.72 -22.32 -20.39
CA GLY A 239 9.21 -22.67 -19.08
C GLY A 239 10.15 -22.23 -17.97
N TRP A 240 10.10 -22.93 -16.84
CA TRP A 240 10.83 -22.59 -15.62
C TRP A 240 11.03 -23.84 -14.73
N VAL A 241 11.89 -23.72 -13.71
CA VAL A 241 12.25 -24.81 -12.80
C VAL A 241 12.10 -24.35 -11.35
N TRP A 242 11.51 -25.18 -10.49
CA TRP A 242 11.57 -24.98 -9.03
C TRP A 242 12.72 -25.76 -8.41
N PHE A 243 13.27 -25.21 -7.33
CA PHE A 243 14.22 -25.85 -6.43
C PHE A 243 13.79 -25.60 -4.98
N ILE A 244 13.20 -26.61 -4.34
CA ILE A 244 12.55 -26.48 -3.02
C ILE A 244 13.26 -27.41 -2.02
N PRO A 245 13.98 -26.86 -1.02
CA PRO A 245 14.58 -27.66 0.04
C PRO A 245 13.53 -28.18 1.02
N LEU A 246 13.64 -29.45 1.41
CA LEU A 246 12.77 -30.14 2.37
C LEU A 246 13.52 -30.46 3.66
N HIS A 247 12.78 -30.67 4.75
CA HIS A 247 13.35 -30.99 6.07
C HIS A 247 14.10 -32.34 6.10
N THR A 248 13.81 -33.23 5.14
CA THR A 248 14.44 -34.55 5.01
C THR A 248 15.87 -34.52 4.45
N GLY A 249 16.40 -33.33 4.13
CA GLY A 249 17.68 -33.19 3.41
C GLY A 249 17.57 -33.52 1.92
N GLN A 250 16.35 -33.55 1.38
CA GLN A 250 16.08 -33.68 -0.05
C GLN A 250 15.64 -32.34 -0.65
N TRP A 251 15.82 -32.19 -1.96
CA TRP A 251 15.33 -31.08 -2.76
C TRP A 251 14.33 -31.58 -3.78
N SER A 252 13.12 -31.05 -3.72
CA SER A 252 12.14 -31.20 -4.78
C SER A 252 12.54 -30.29 -5.93
N VAL A 253 12.78 -30.87 -7.11
CA VAL A 253 13.18 -30.13 -8.31
C VAL A 253 12.28 -30.51 -9.46
N GLY A 254 11.58 -29.54 -10.03
CA GLY A 254 10.64 -29.80 -11.11
C GLY A 254 10.71 -28.76 -12.20
N VAL A 255 10.68 -29.27 -13.43
CA VAL A 255 10.61 -28.48 -14.66
C VAL A 255 9.15 -28.31 -15.01
N VAL A 256 8.73 -27.09 -15.29
CA VAL A 256 7.39 -26.74 -15.81
C VAL A 256 7.58 -26.08 -17.16
N MET A 257 6.90 -26.58 -18.18
CA MET A 257 7.00 -26.05 -19.54
C MET A 257 5.69 -26.20 -20.28
N ASN A 258 5.51 -25.44 -21.36
CA ASN A 258 4.35 -25.62 -22.23
C ASN A 258 4.28 -27.07 -22.76
N GLN A 259 3.09 -27.66 -22.73
CA GLN A 259 2.85 -29.06 -23.08
C GLN A 259 3.20 -29.38 -24.54
N ASP A 260 2.92 -28.47 -25.47
CA ASP A 260 3.18 -28.66 -26.89
C ASP A 260 4.70 -28.62 -27.15
N VAL A 261 5.42 -27.70 -26.49
CA VAL A 261 6.89 -27.62 -26.52
C VAL A 261 7.52 -28.89 -25.93
N SER A 262 7.03 -29.36 -24.78
CA SER A 262 7.51 -30.61 -24.18
C SER A 262 7.33 -31.82 -25.09
N THR A 263 6.15 -31.92 -25.71
CA THR A 263 5.79 -33.01 -26.62
C THR A 263 6.62 -32.96 -27.89
N GLN A 264 6.96 -31.77 -28.38
CA GLN A 264 7.87 -31.59 -29.51
C GLN A 264 9.29 -32.03 -29.14
N ARG A 265 9.86 -31.54 -28.02
CA ARG A 265 11.21 -31.91 -27.58
C ARG A 265 11.35 -33.40 -27.34
N LYS A 266 10.35 -34.04 -26.72
CA LYS A 266 10.37 -35.49 -26.50
C LYS A 266 10.40 -36.27 -27.82
N ARG A 267 9.72 -35.77 -28.86
CA ARG A 267 9.75 -36.37 -30.21
C ARG A 267 11.08 -36.15 -30.92
N GLU A 268 11.66 -34.95 -30.83
CA GLU A 268 12.90 -34.57 -31.52
C GLU A 268 14.15 -35.20 -30.88
N ALA A 269 14.23 -35.20 -29.54
CA ALA A 269 15.40 -35.68 -28.82
C ALA A 269 15.49 -37.22 -28.79
N GLY A 270 14.37 -37.93 -28.98
CA GLY A 270 14.33 -39.40 -28.85
C GLY A 270 14.70 -39.92 -27.45
N LEU A 271 14.71 -39.04 -26.45
CA LEU A 271 15.11 -39.33 -25.07
C LEU A 271 13.96 -39.89 -24.24
N ASP A 272 14.30 -40.70 -23.24
CA ASP A 272 13.35 -41.06 -22.19
C ASP A 272 13.01 -39.84 -21.29
N SER A 273 11.92 -39.96 -20.53
CA SER A 273 11.43 -38.85 -19.68
C SER A 273 12.43 -38.39 -18.63
N LYS A 274 13.31 -39.27 -18.13
CA LYS A 274 14.32 -38.94 -17.11
C LYS A 274 15.47 -38.14 -17.74
N SER A 275 15.93 -38.57 -18.90
CA SER A 275 17.00 -37.92 -19.65
C SER A 275 16.57 -36.54 -20.15
N LEU A 276 15.35 -36.41 -20.67
CA LEU A 276 14.78 -35.12 -21.07
C LEU A 276 14.63 -34.16 -19.88
N TYR A 277 14.19 -34.67 -18.72
CA TYR A 277 14.14 -33.89 -17.48
C TYR A 277 15.53 -33.37 -17.10
N LEU A 278 16.55 -34.24 -17.05
CA LEU A 278 17.92 -33.87 -16.70
C LEU A 278 18.53 -32.86 -17.69
N GLU A 279 18.29 -33.05 -19.00
CA GLU A 279 18.73 -32.10 -20.02
C GLU A 279 18.06 -30.74 -19.83
N THR A 280 16.77 -30.70 -19.52
CA THR A 280 16.06 -29.44 -19.35
C THR A 280 16.48 -28.71 -18.08
N VAL A 281 16.73 -29.40 -16.96
CA VAL A 281 17.22 -28.78 -15.72
C VAL A 281 18.60 -28.13 -15.92
N LYS A 282 19.45 -28.67 -16.80
CA LYS A 282 20.74 -28.03 -17.15
C LYS A 282 20.56 -26.67 -17.82
N ASN A 283 19.38 -26.38 -18.38
CA ASN A 283 19.05 -25.09 -18.98
C ASN A 283 18.63 -24.01 -17.97
N THR A 284 18.90 -24.24 -16.68
CA THR A 284 18.79 -23.27 -15.59
C THR A 284 20.16 -23.15 -14.91
N PRO A 285 21.03 -22.22 -15.32
CA PRO A 285 22.41 -22.15 -14.82
C PRO A 285 22.50 -21.98 -13.30
N GLY A 286 21.59 -21.21 -12.68
CA GLY A 286 21.56 -21.02 -11.23
C GLY A 286 21.23 -22.31 -10.47
N ILE A 287 20.15 -22.99 -10.84
CA ILE A 287 19.72 -24.27 -10.24
C ILE A 287 20.72 -25.38 -10.57
N TRP A 288 21.26 -25.43 -11.79
CA TRP A 288 22.23 -26.45 -12.17
C TRP A 288 23.53 -26.34 -11.36
N ALA A 289 23.98 -25.12 -11.05
CA ALA A 289 25.11 -24.91 -10.14
C ALA A 289 24.85 -25.50 -8.73
N LEU A 290 23.60 -25.45 -8.26
CA LEU A 290 23.20 -26.07 -6.98
C LEU A 290 23.09 -27.60 -7.08
N LEU A 291 22.93 -28.17 -8.28
CA LEU A 291 22.75 -29.60 -8.50
C LEU A 291 24.01 -30.32 -8.99
N THR A 292 25.12 -29.62 -9.17
CA THR A 292 26.35 -30.19 -9.75
C THR A 292 26.89 -31.39 -8.96
N GLU A 293 26.81 -31.33 -7.63
CA GLU A 293 27.22 -32.42 -6.72
C GLU A 293 26.01 -33.24 -6.21
N ALA A 294 24.80 -32.92 -6.68
CA ALA A 294 23.57 -33.53 -6.21
C ALA A 294 23.28 -34.85 -6.95
N THR A 295 22.56 -35.75 -6.29
CA THR A 295 22.11 -37.02 -6.88
C THR A 295 20.58 -37.10 -6.89
N LEU A 296 20.00 -37.35 -8.06
CA LEU A 296 18.57 -37.67 -8.21
C LEU A 296 18.28 -39.05 -7.62
N VAL A 297 17.52 -39.10 -6.52
CA VAL A 297 17.27 -40.32 -5.73
C VAL A 297 15.92 -41.00 -6.01
N THR A 298 15.09 -40.41 -6.88
CA THR A 298 13.81 -40.99 -7.29
C THR A 298 13.69 -41.09 -8.81
N ASP A 299 12.75 -41.91 -9.27
CA ASP A 299 12.23 -41.76 -10.63
C ASP A 299 11.54 -40.40 -10.79
N VAL A 300 11.54 -39.89 -12.02
CA VAL A 300 10.84 -38.65 -12.33
C VAL A 300 9.34 -38.91 -12.43
N LYS A 301 8.55 -38.03 -11.83
CA LYS A 301 7.09 -38.01 -11.89
C LYS A 301 6.66 -36.91 -12.85
N SER A 302 5.47 -37.04 -13.41
CA SER A 302 4.92 -36.02 -14.29
C SER A 302 3.42 -35.87 -14.10
N ALA A 303 2.94 -34.68 -14.42
CA ALA A 303 1.53 -34.37 -14.55
C ALA A 303 1.36 -33.43 -15.75
N SER A 304 0.16 -33.38 -16.33
CA SER A 304 -0.30 -32.39 -17.32
C SER A 304 -1.72 -31.91 -16.98
N ASP A 305 -2.28 -30.98 -17.75
CA ASP A 305 -3.72 -30.64 -17.74
C ASP A 305 -4.28 -30.28 -16.36
N TRP A 306 -3.59 -29.37 -15.67
CA TRP A 306 -3.98 -28.90 -14.33
C TRP A 306 -4.51 -27.49 -14.29
N SER A 307 -4.28 -26.66 -15.31
CA SER A 307 -4.77 -25.28 -15.26
C SER A 307 -6.23 -25.26 -15.70
N TYR A 308 -7.14 -25.05 -14.76
CA TYR A 308 -8.58 -25.03 -15.03
C TYR A 308 -9.35 -24.20 -14.00
N ASN A 309 -10.53 -23.77 -14.43
CA ASN A 309 -11.55 -23.14 -13.60
C ASN A 309 -12.92 -23.73 -13.90
N ALA A 310 -13.95 -23.18 -13.26
CA ALA A 310 -15.34 -23.48 -13.54
C ALA A 310 -16.17 -22.18 -13.43
N PRO A 311 -17.30 -22.07 -14.13
CA PRO A 311 -18.20 -20.92 -13.99
C PRO A 311 -18.87 -20.86 -12.60
N ALA A 312 -18.97 -22.00 -11.92
CA ALA A 312 -19.50 -22.09 -10.57
C ALA A 312 -18.75 -23.13 -9.74
N TYR A 313 -18.57 -22.84 -8.46
CA TYR A 313 -17.89 -23.70 -7.46
C TYR A 313 -18.84 -24.22 -6.38
N ALA A 314 -20.14 -24.07 -6.59
CA ALA A 314 -21.19 -24.55 -5.72
C ALA A 314 -22.37 -25.07 -6.54
N SER A 315 -23.24 -25.79 -5.85
CA SER A 315 -24.61 -26.12 -6.23
C SER A 315 -25.42 -26.12 -4.93
N PRO A 316 -26.76 -26.03 -4.93
CA PRO A 316 -27.50 -26.16 -3.69
C PRO A 316 -27.10 -27.42 -2.92
N TYR A 317 -26.79 -27.25 -1.64
CA TYR A 317 -26.29 -28.28 -0.71
C TYR A 317 -24.91 -28.87 -1.06
N VAL A 318 -24.18 -28.27 -2.00
CA VAL A 318 -22.83 -28.67 -2.44
C VAL A 318 -21.87 -27.49 -2.41
N ARG A 319 -20.66 -27.70 -1.88
CA ARG A 319 -19.53 -26.78 -2.01
C ARG A 319 -18.33 -27.53 -2.63
N ILE A 320 -17.53 -26.87 -3.47
CA ILE A 320 -16.38 -27.47 -4.13
C ILE A 320 -15.13 -26.71 -3.71
N ALA A 321 -14.13 -27.42 -3.17
CA ALA A 321 -12.93 -26.81 -2.60
C ALA A 321 -11.63 -27.48 -3.07
N GLY A 322 -10.53 -26.72 -3.06
CA GLY A 322 -9.21 -27.16 -3.54
C GLY A 322 -9.18 -27.46 -5.03
N ASP A 323 -8.30 -28.38 -5.44
CA ASP A 323 -8.16 -28.77 -6.86
C ASP A 323 -9.43 -29.39 -7.46
N ALA A 324 -10.45 -29.74 -6.66
CA ALA A 324 -11.74 -30.12 -7.20
C ALA A 324 -12.42 -28.92 -7.92
N ALA A 325 -12.20 -27.72 -7.39
CA ALA A 325 -12.74 -26.46 -7.88
C ALA A 325 -11.88 -25.88 -9.02
N CYS A 326 -10.64 -25.51 -8.74
CA CYS A 326 -9.77 -24.81 -9.69
C CYS A 326 -8.28 -24.98 -9.36
N PHE A 327 -7.42 -24.77 -10.36
CA PHE A 327 -5.97 -24.71 -10.21
C PHE A 327 -5.36 -23.86 -11.34
N ILE A 328 -4.25 -23.17 -11.06
CA ILE A 328 -3.61 -22.22 -11.99
C ILE A 328 -2.30 -22.80 -12.52
N ASP A 329 -1.22 -22.62 -11.77
CA ASP A 329 0.15 -23.01 -12.10
C ASP A 329 0.97 -23.00 -10.79
N PRO A 330 2.00 -23.86 -10.62
CA PRO A 330 2.75 -23.93 -9.38
C PRO A 330 3.70 -22.74 -9.11
N PHE A 331 3.90 -21.80 -10.04
CA PHE A 331 4.95 -20.76 -9.96
C PHE A 331 5.01 -20.00 -8.63
N PHE A 332 3.88 -19.49 -8.14
CA PHE A 332 3.80 -18.77 -6.86
C PHE A 332 3.25 -19.61 -5.69
N SER A 333 3.24 -20.95 -5.81
CA SER A 333 2.84 -21.85 -4.71
C SER A 333 1.42 -21.63 -4.16
N SER A 334 0.46 -21.23 -5.00
CA SER A 334 -0.89 -20.82 -4.57
C SER A 334 -1.86 -21.97 -4.28
N GLY A 335 -1.58 -23.19 -4.73
CA GLY A 335 -2.55 -24.29 -4.70
C GLY A 335 -3.12 -24.63 -3.32
N VAL A 336 -2.26 -24.80 -2.30
CA VAL A 336 -2.73 -25.10 -0.93
C VAL A 336 -3.43 -23.89 -0.32
N HIS A 337 -3.01 -22.67 -0.65
CA HIS A 337 -3.69 -21.46 -0.19
C HIS A 337 -5.12 -21.39 -0.72
N LEU A 338 -5.32 -21.52 -2.04
CA LEU A 338 -6.65 -21.55 -2.66
C LEU A 338 -7.51 -22.69 -2.09
N ALA A 339 -6.90 -23.84 -1.80
CA ALA A 339 -7.58 -24.97 -1.18
C ALA A 339 -8.12 -24.63 0.22
N LEU A 340 -7.34 -23.97 1.07
CA LEU A 340 -7.77 -23.61 2.42
C LEU A 340 -8.77 -22.45 2.43
N THR A 341 -8.59 -21.44 1.56
CA THR A 341 -9.55 -20.34 1.38
C THR A 341 -10.92 -20.88 0.95
N ALA A 342 -10.95 -21.75 -0.07
CA ALA A 342 -12.20 -22.39 -0.52
C ALA A 342 -12.82 -23.26 0.57
N SER A 343 -12.00 -23.99 1.35
CA SER A 343 -12.50 -24.82 2.45
C SER A 343 -13.10 -24.03 3.60
N LEU A 344 -12.48 -22.92 4.00
CA LEU A 344 -13.05 -22.04 5.04
C LEU A 344 -14.37 -21.43 4.57
N SER A 345 -14.42 -20.97 3.31
CA SER A 345 -15.64 -20.48 2.67
C SER A 345 -16.73 -21.56 2.62
N ALA A 346 -16.38 -22.81 2.29
CA ALA A 346 -17.31 -23.93 2.29
C ALA A 346 -17.87 -24.19 3.71
N ALA A 347 -17.01 -24.22 4.73
CA ALA A 347 -17.44 -24.42 6.11
C ALA A 347 -18.35 -23.27 6.60
N ALA A 348 -17.97 -22.01 6.34
CA ALA A 348 -18.74 -20.83 6.72
C ALA A 348 -20.13 -20.81 6.06
N THR A 349 -20.19 -21.04 4.76
CA THR A 349 -21.47 -21.01 4.01
C THR A 349 -22.38 -22.18 4.36
N VAL A 350 -21.84 -23.38 4.62
CA VAL A 350 -22.63 -24.52 5.12
C VAL A 350 -23.19 -24.23 6.51
N CYS A 351 -22.37 -23.70 7.42
CA CYS A 351 -22.84 -23.31 8.75
C CYS A 351 -23.94 -22.22 8.67
N ALA A 352 -23.78 -21.26 7.77
CA ALA A 352 -24.76 -20.18 7.57
C ALA A 352 -26.12 -20.70 7.12
N SER A 353 -26.13 -21.65 6.17
CA SER A 353 -27.35 -22.33 5.73
C SER A 353 -27.99 -23.15 6.84
N ILE A 354 -27.22 -23.96 7.56
CA ILE A 354 -27.72 -24.80 8.67
C ILE A 354 -28.33 -23.93 9.78
N ARG A 355 -27.73 -22.78 10.06
CA ARG A 355 -28.19 -21.84 11.09
C ARG A 355 -29.32 -20.93 10.63
N GLY A 356 -29.74 -21.01 9.37
CA GLY A 356 -30.80 -20.16 8.80
C GLY A 356 -30.41 -18.68 8.73
N GLN A 357 -29.11 -18.37 8.69
CA GLN A 357 -28.62 -16.99 8.59
C GLN A 357 -28.88 -16.41 7.21
N VAL A 358 -28.81 -17.25 6.18
CA VAL A 358 -29.05 -16.92 4.77
C VAL A 358 -29.77 -18.09 4.09
N SER A 359 -30.33 -17.86 2.90
CA SER A 359 -30.88 -18.95 2.09
C SER A 359 -29.76 -19.86 1.55
N GLU A 360 -30.08 -21.13 1.28
CA GLU A 360 -29.09 -22.07 0.74
C GLU A 360 -28.51 -21.60 -0.60
N MET A 361 -29.35 -21.03 -1.47
CA MET A 361 -28.89 -20.49 -2.74
C MET A 361 -27.93 -19.31 -2.52
N ALA A 362 -28.25 -18.38 -1.62
CA ALA A 362 -27.37 -17.26 -1.31
C ALA A 362 -26.02 -17.73 -0.75
N ALA A 363 -26.02 -18.73 0.13
CA ALA A 363 -24.79 -19.33 0.65
C ALA A 363 -23.95 -20.00 -0.45
N ALA A 364 -24.59 -20.71 -1.39
CA ALA A 364 -23.91 -21.33 -2.53
C ALA A 364 -23.31 -20.26 -3.47
N THR A 365 -24.04 -19.19 -3.75
CA THR A 365 -23.59 -18.05 -4.56
C THR A 365 -22.41 -17.35 -3.92
N TRP A 366 -22.48 -17.07 -2.61
CA TRP A 366 -21.40 -16.45 -1.87
C TRP A 366 -20.10 -17.27 -1.95
N HIS A 367 -20.19 -18.59 -1.72
CA HIS A 367 -19.04 -19.49 -1.86
C HIS A 367 -18.44 -19.45 -3.27
N SER A 368 -19.29 -19.56 -4.29
CA SER A 368 -18.86 -19.55 -5.69
C SER A 368 -18.14 -18.24 -6.05
N LYS A 369 -18.67 -17.09 -5.63
CA LYS A 369 -18.05 -15.78 -5.84
C LYS A 369 -16.70 -15.68 -5.12
N LYS A 370 -16.61 -16.09 -3.85
CA LYS A 370 -15.35 -16.03 -3.08
C LYS A 370 -14.24 -16.90 -3.69
N VAL A 371 -14.57 -18.11 -4.15
CA VAL A 371 -13.60 -18.99 -4.82
C VAL A 371 -13.15 -18.38 -6.15
N SER A 372 -14.08 -17.83 -6.93
CA SER A 372 -13.79 -17.18 -8.21
C SER A 372 -12.88 -15.96 -8.05
N GLU A 373 -13.13 -15.13 -7.04
CA GLU A 373 -12.32 -13.96 -6.72
C GLU A 373 -10.88 -14.35 -6.34
N SER A 374 -10.73 -15.28 -5.39
CA SER A 374 -9.41 -15.74 -4.93
C SER A 374 -8.60 -16.34 -6.08
N TYR A 375 -9.24 -17.17 -6.91
CA TYR A 375 -8.63 -17.74 -8.11
C TYR A 375 -8.19 -16.65 -9.10
N THR A 376 -9.04 -15.67 -9.38
CA THR A 376 -8.78 -14.61 -10.38
C THR A 376 -7.58 -13.75 -9.98
N ARG A 377 -7.45 -13.39 -8.70
CA ARG A 377 -6.31 -12.61 -8.16
C ARG A 377 -4.98 -13.30 -8.46
N PHE A 378 -4.87 -14.58 -8.14
CA PHE A 378 -3.66 -15.36 -8.43
C PHE A 378 -3.46 -15.60 -9.92
N LEU A 379 -4.53 -15.85 -10.69
CA LEU A 379 -4.44 -16.11 -12.12
C LEU A 379 -3.75 -14.94 -12.84
N VAL A 380 -4.16 -13.72 -12.52
CA VAL A 380 -3.64 -12.50 -13.12
C VAL A 380 -2.15 -12.33 -12.80
N VAL A 381 -1.75 -12.45 -11.52
CA VAL A 381 -0.34 -12.32 -11.09
C VAL A 381 0.55 -13.40 -11.71
N VAL A 382 0.12 -14.66 -11.64
CA VAL A 382 0.85 -15.80 -12.22
C VAL A 382 1.02 -15.60 -13.72
N SER A 383 -0.06 -15.26 -14.42
CA SER A 383 0.00 -15.07 -15.86
C SER A 383 0.97 -13.94 -16.21
N SER A 384 0.97 -12.81 -15.48
CA SER A 384 1.89 -11.68 -15.77
C SER A 384 3.35 -12.11 -15.65
N ALA A 385 3.70 -12.90 -14.62
CA ALA A 385 5.05 -13.43 -14.46
C ALA A 385 5.42 -14.44 -15.57
N LEU A 386 4.51 -15.33 -15.96
CA LEU A 386 4.75 -16.26 -17.08
C LEU A 386 4.89 -15.51 -18.42
N LYS A 387 4.15 -14.43 -18.61
CA LYS A 387 4.30 -13.56 -19.80
C LYS A 387 5.68 -12.90 -19.82
N GLN A 388 6.18 -12.41 -18.69
CA GLN A 388 7.55 -11.89 -18.58
C GLN A 388 8.61 -12.96 -18.91
N ILE A 389 8.46 -14.18 -18.40
CA ILE A 389 9.40 -15.29 -18.71
C ILE A 389 9.45 -15.52 -20.22
N ASN A 390 8.29 -15.61 -20.87
CA ASN A 390 8.21 -15.84 -22.32
C ASN A 390 8.79 -14.68 -23.15
N ALA A 391 8.71 -13.46 -22.63
CA ALA A 391 9.22 -12.24 -23.28
C ALA A 391 10.75 -12.04 -23.11
N LYS A 392 11.42 -12.87 -22.30
CA LYS A 392 12.87 -12.79 -22.04
C LYS A 392 13.29 -11.39 -21.57
N ASP A 393 14.08 -10.71 -22.39
CA ASP A 393 14.63 -9.38 -22.15
C ASP A 393 13.63 -8.26 -22.44
N GLU A 394 12.52 -8.54 -23.12
CA GLU A 394 11.48 -7.55 -23.34
C GLU A 394 10.75 -7.25 -22.01
N PRO A 395 10.69 -5.97 -21.58
CA PRO A 395 9.99 -5.58 -20.37
C PRO A 395 8.48 -5.78 -20.51
N VAL A 396 7.89 -6.61 -19.64
CA VAL A 396 6.44 -6.85 -19.54
C VAL A 396 5.88 -6.42 -18.20
N ILE A 397 6.62 -6.68 -17.12
CA ILE A 397 6.26 -6.32 -15.75
C ILE A 397 7.33 -5.45 -15.07
N ALA A 398 8.29 -4.93 -15.82
CA ALA A 398 9.26 -3.93 -15.39
C ALA A 398 9.30 -2.86 -16.48
N ASP A 399 9.62 -1.61 -16.14
CA ASP A 399 9.83 -0.56 -17.15
C ASP A 399 11.22 -0.69 -17.81
N TYR A 400 11.42 -0.06 -18.97
CA TYR A 400 12.65 -0.19 -19.77
C TYR A 400 13.94 0.25 -19.02
N ASP A 401 13.82 1.11 -18.01
CA ASP A 401 14.92 1.63 -17.20
C ASP A 401 15.06 0.93 -15.83
N GLU A 402 14.12 0.05 -15.47
CA GLU A 402 14.18 -0.70 -14.21
C GLU A 402 15.28 -1.78 -14.24
N LYS A 403 16.19 -1.70 -13.27
CA LYS A 403 17.31 -2.66 -13.12
C LYS A 403 16.95 -3.91 -12.33
N SER A 404 15.68 -4.11 -11.95
CA SER A 404 15.19 -5.25 -11.17
C SER A 404 13.66 -5.37 -11.30
N PHE A 405 13.08 -6.45 -10.79
CA PHE A 405 11.61 -6.60 -10.71
C PHE A 405 11.02 -6.17 -9.35
N ASP A 406 11.74 -5.39 -8.54
CA ASP A 406 11.34 -5.10 -7.16
C ASP A 406 10.01 -4.35 -7.05
N ARG A 407 9.70 -3.46 -8.00
CA ARG A 407 8.41 -2.76 -8.06
C ARG A 407 7.27 -3.72 -8.41
N ALA A 408 7.45 -4.55 -9.43
CA ALA A 408 6.50 -5.59 -9.80
C ALA A 408 6.20 -6.51 -8.60
N PHE A 409 7.25 -6.95 -7.91
CA PHE A 409 7.12 -7.81 -6.74
C PHE A 409 6.53 -7.08 -5.53
N LYS A 410 6.69 -5.76 -5.39
CA LYS A 410 5.97 -4.97 -4.40
C LYS A 410 4.46 -5.05 -4.62
N HIS A 411 4.00 -4.97 -5.87
CA HIS A 411 2.59 -5.19 -6.21
C HIS A 411 2.18 -6.66 -6.01
N PHE A 412 3.03 -7.64 -6.36
CA PHE A 412 2.63 -9.05 -6.23
C PHE A 412 2.57 -9.54 -4.78
N ARG A 413 3.41 -9.01 -3.88
CA ARG A 413 3.59 -9.47 -2.48
C ARG A 413 2.27 -9.73 -1.74
N PRO A 414 1.29 -8.80 -1.70
CA PRO A 414 -0.02 -9.04 -1.08
C PRO A 414 -0.70 -10.35 -1.48
N ILE A 415 -0.63 -10.70 -2.78
CA ILE A 415 -1.25 -11.89 -3.36
C ILE A 415 -0.32 -13.10 -3.16
N ILE A 416 0.97 -13.01 -3.53
CA ILE A 416 1.89 -14.16 -3.48
C ILE A 416 2.33 -14.55 -2.06
N GLN A 417 2.03 -13.75 -1.04
CA GLN A 417 2.14 -14.12 0.37
C GLN A 417 0.82 -14.69 0.93
N GLY A 418 -0.27 -14.62 0.15
CA GLY A 418 -1.62 -15.00 0.53
C GLY A 418 -2.27 -14.04 1.54
N THR A 419 -1.61 -12.92 1.85
CA THR A 419 -2.06 -11.93 2.83
C THR A 419 -3.31 -11.18 2.38
N ALA A 420 -3.55 -11.04 1.07
CA ALA A 420 -4.77 -10.45 0.51
C ALA A 420 -6.06 -11.22 0.84
N ASP A 421 -5.93 -12.47 1.31
CA ASP A 421 -7.05 -13.31 1.72
C ASP A 421 -7.00 -13.66 3.22
N VAL A 422 -5.99 -13.25 4.00
CA VAL A 422 -5.92 -13.64 5.43
C VAL A 422 -5.38 -12.57 6.38
N SER A 423 -4.95 -11.41 5.88
CA SER A 423 -4.35 -10.35 6.70
C SER A 423 -5.11 -9.05 6.47
N GLY A 424 -5.84 -8.57 7.47
CA GLY A 424 -6.52 -7.26 7.45
C GLY A 424 -5.59 -6.04 7.51
N LYS A 425 -4.38 -6.15 6.95
CA LYS A 425 -3.38 -5.06 6.82
C LYS A 425 -3.31 -4.46 5.42
N LEU A 426 -4.02 -5.04 4.45
CA LEU A 426 -3.98 -4.63 3.05
C LEU A 426 -5.26 -3.89 2.71
N SER A 427 -5.12 -2.67 2.19
CA SER A 427 -6.26 -1.90 1.71
C SER A 427 -6.77 -2.45 0.37
N GLN A 428 -8.06 -2.29 0.11
CA GLN A 428 -8.65 -2.63 -1.19
C GLN A 428 -8.05 -1.84 -2.35
N ALA A 429 -7.51 -0.65 -2.07
CA ALA A 429 -6.76 0.16 -3.02
C ALA A 429 -5.47 -0.53 -3.48
N GLU A 430 -4.72 -1.17 -2.57
CA GLU A 430 -3.50 -1.92 -2.90
C GLU A 430 -3.80 -3.17 -3.73
N ILE A 431 -4.89 -3.89 -3.44
CA ILE A 431 -5.34 -5.04 -4.26
C ILE A 431 -5.75 -4.56 -5.65
N SER A 432 -6.52 -3.47 -5.75
CA SER A 432 -6.95 -2.88 -7.02
C SER A 432 -5.78 -2.38 -7.86
N GLN A 433 -4.79 -1.74 -7.23
CA GLN A 433 -3.56 -1.30 -7.89
C GLN A 433 -2.77 -2.49 -8.43
N THR A 434 -2.66 -3.56 -7.64
CA THR A 434 -1.98 -4.80 -8.04
C THR A 434 -2.64 -5.43 -9.25
N LEU A 435 -3.97 -5.59 -9.23
CA LEU A 435 -4.71 -6.12 -10.37
C LEU A 435 -4.62 -5.20 -11.59
N GLY A 436 -4.72 -3.88 -11.39
CA GLY A 436 -4.56 -2.88 -12.44
C GLY A 436 -3.19 -2.94 -13.13
N PHE A 437 -2.12 -3.07 -12.35
CA PHE A 437 -0.75 -3.26 -12.84
C PHE A 437 -0.62 -4.53 -13.67
N CYS A 438 -1.07 -5.68 -13.14
CA CYS A 438 -0.98 -6.95 -13.84
C CYS A 438 -1.83 -6.98 -15.12
N LEU A 439 -3.00 -6.33 -15.12
CA LEU A 439 -3.86 -6.22 -16.31
C LEU A 439 -3.21 -5.35 -17.40
N GLY A 440 -2.45 -4.32 -17.02
CA GLY A 440 -1.62 -3.54 -17.95
C GLY A 440 -0.61 -4.41 -18.70
N ALA A 441 -0.03 -5.41 -18.03
CA ALA A 441 0.85 -6.38 -18.67
C ALA A 441 0.16 -7.23 -19.75
N PHE A 442 -1.17 -7.34 -19.74
CA PHE A 442 -1.95 -8.15 -20.69
C PHE A 442 -2.54 -7.38 -21.86
N ALA A 443 -2.54 -6.06 -21.82
CA ALA A 443 -3.22 -5.26 -22.81
C ALA A 443 -2.36 -4.09 -23.30
N PRO A 444 -2.04 -4.01 -24.60
CA PRO A 444 -2.12 -2.72 -25.25
C PRO A 444 -3.62 -2.44 -25.41
N VAL A 445 -4.31 -1.93 -24.37
CA VAL A 445 -5.66 -1.42 -24.61
C VAL A 445 -5.48 -0.17 -25.47
N ASP A 446 -5.91 -0.23 -26.73
CA ASP A 446 -6.08 0.97 -27.52
C ASP A 446 -7.03 1.89 -26.74
N VAL A 447 -6.53 3.08 -26.38
CA VAL A 447 -7.29 4.11 -25.68
C VAL A 447 -8.58 4.42 -26.43
N ALA A 448 -8.59 4.29 -27.76
CA ALA A 448 -9.78 4.46 -28.58
C ALA A 448 -10.83 3.36 -28.36
N GLU A 449 -10.44 2.08 -28.19
CA GLU A 449 -11.38 0.99 -27.94
C GLU A 449 -12.00 1.04 -26.53
N LYS A 450 -11.20 1.44 -25.53
CA LYS A 450 -11.68 1.72 -24.17
C LYS A 450 -12.70 2.87 -24.16
N ASN A 451 -12.39 3.96 -24.87
CA ASN A 451 -13.28 5.12 -24.96
C ASN A 451 -14.54 4.81 -25.78
N ALA A 452 -14.41 4.03 -26.85
CA ALA A 452 -15.55 3.56 -27.64
C ALA A 452 -16.50 2.68 -26.80
N LEU A 453 -15.97 1.80 -25.93
CA LEU A 453 -16.78 1.01 -25.01
C LEU A 453 -17.50 1.88 -23.98
N LEU A 454 -16.81 2.87 -23.38
CA LEU A 454 -17.40 3.82 -22.44
C LEU A 454 -18.51 4.67 -23.08
N GLU A 455 -18.34 5.05 -24.34
CA GLU A 455 -19.33 5.81 -25.08
C GLU A 455 -20.53 4.94 -25.52
N LYS A 456 -20.28 3.67 -25.84
CA LYS A 456 -21.32 2.66 -26.10
C LYS A 456 -22.14 2.37 -24.83
N MET A 457 -21.49 2.37 -23.66
CA MET A 457 -22.15 2.25 -22.35
C MET A 457 -23.04 3.46 -22.04
N ARG A 458 -22.60 4.68 -22.36
CA ARG A 458 -23.40 5.91 -22.18
C ARG A 458 -24.61 5.97 -23.10
N THR A 459 -24.48 5.50 -24.34
CA THR A 459 -25.57 5.48 -25.31
C THR A 459 -26.61 4.39 -25.06
N LEU A 460 -26.20 3.24 -24.49
CA LEU A 460 -27.12 2.17 -24.08
C LEU A 460 -27.75 2.42 -22.70
N ALA A 461 -27.11 3.19 -21.83
CA ALA A 461 -27.58 3.51 -20.48
C ALA A 461 -28.25 4.89 -20.37
N ILE A 462 -29.08 5.29 -21.34
CA ILE A 462 -30.07 6.37 -21.09
C ILE A 462 -31.15 5.78 -20.18
N VAL A 463 -30.85 5.71 -18.89
CA VAL A 463 -31.81 5.55 -17.82
C VAL A 463 -31.60 6.74 -16.91
N ASP A 464 -32.65 7.53 -16.75
CA ASP A 464 -32.67 8.71 -15.89
C ASP A 464 -32.14 8.33 -14.49
N PRO A 465 -31.10 8.99 -13.94
CA PRO A 465 -30.47 8.61 -12.68
C PRO A 465 -31.44 8.56 -11.49
N GLU A 466 -32.56 9.27 -11.58
CA GLU A 466 -33.62 9.29 -10.57
C GLU A 466 -34.57 8.06 -10.62
N ASP A 467 -34.46 7.20 -11.64
CA ASP A 467 -35.38 6.07 -11.91
C ASP A 467 -34.65 4.70 -12.01
N LEU A 468 -33.42 4.62 -11.48
CA LEU A 468 -32.53 3.45 -11.58
C LEU A 468 -32.76 2.46 -10.44
N THR A 469 -33.47 1.36 -10.72
CA THR A 469 -33.63 0.21 -9.80
C THR A 469 -32.65 -0.92 -10.16
N ASP A 470 -32.33 -1.81 -9.22
CA ASP A 470 -31.45 -2.98 -9.46
C ASP A 470 -31.92 -3.84 -10.65
N GLU A 471 -33.24 -3.96 -10.84
CA GLU A 471 -33.86 -4.63 -11.99
C GLU A 471 -33.56 -3.92 -13.33
N LYS A 472 -33.65 -2.59 -13.37
CA LYS A 472 -33.36 -1.80 -14.58
C LYS A 472 -31.87 -1.79 -14.90
N TYR A 473 -31.02 -1.75 -13.88
CA TYR A 473 -29.56 -1.86 -14.01
C TYR A 473 -29.14 -3.23 -14.57
N ASN A 474 -29.66 -4.33 -14.02
CA ASN A 474 -29.36 -5.69 -14.47
C ASN A 474 -29.91 -5.97 -15.89
N LYS A 475 -31.08 -5.41 -16.24
CA LYS A 475 -31.62 -5.49 -17.59
C LYS A 475 -30.76 -4.73 -18.60
N ALA A 476 -30.34 -3.50 -18.29
CA ALA A 476 -29.45 -2.72 -19.13
C ALA A 476 -28.10 -3.44 -19.34
N LEU A 477 -27.58 -4.10 -18.30
CA LEU A 477 -26.35 -4.90 -18.37
C LEU A 477 -26.47 -6.16 -19.23
N THR A 478 -27.60 -6.86 -19.14
CA THR A 478 -27.88 -8.06 -19.94
C THR A 478 -28.00 -7.69 -21.43
N GLU A 479 -28.69 -6.58 -21.72
CA GLU A 479 -28.75 -6.02 -23.06
C GLU A 479 -27.36 -5.59 -23.55
N LEU A 480 -26.54 -4.98 -22.67
CA LEU A 480 -25.16 -4.60 -22.95
C LEU A 480 -24.29 -5.80 -23.35
N GLN A 481 -24.28 -6.87 -22.54
CA GLN A 481 -23.46 -8.06 -22.80
C GLN A 481 -23.81 -8.76 -24.12
N SER A 482 -25.07 -8.67 -24.57
CA SER A 482 -25.53 -9.24 -25.84
C SER A 482 -25.00 -8.53 -27.10
N VAL A 483 -24.50 -7.30 -26.96
CA VAL A 483 -24.02 -6.45 -28.08
C VAL A 483 -22.52 -6.12 -28.03
N LEU A 484 -21.77 -6.75 -27.11
CA LEU A 484 -20.32 -6.61 -26.97
C LEU A 484 -19.56 -7.74 -27.68
N THR A 485 -18.44 -7.39 -28.30
CA THR A 485 -17.51 -8.39 -28.86
C THR A 485 -16.78 -9.14 -27.74
N PRO A 486 -16.17 -10.32 -28.02
CA PRO A 486 -15.37 -11.05 -27.03
C PRO A 486 -14.24 -10.22 -26.40
N GLU A 487 -13.67 -9.27 -27.15
CA GLU A 487 -12.64 -8.34 -26.66
C GLU A 487 -13.23 -7.27 -25.72
N GLN A 488 -14.40 -6.73 -26.06
CA GLN A 488 -15.12 -5.78 -25.22
C GLN A 488 -15.67 -6.42 -23.94
N LEU A 489 -16.06 -7.69 -24.00
CA LEU A 489 -16.39 -8.50 -22.83
C LEU A 489 -15.16 -8.69 -21.93
N ARG A 490 -13.97 -8.95 -22.47
CA ARG A 490 -12.72 -8.98 -21.70
C ARG A 490 -12.46 -7.65 -21.00
N ILE A 491 -12.64 -6.52 -21.68
CA ILE A 491 -12.50 -5.18 -21.09
C ILE A 491 -13.58 -4.92 -20.02
N LEU A 492 -14.84 -5.33 -20.25
CA LEU A 492 -15.93 -5.20 -19.28
C LEU A 492 -15.68 -6.05 -18.03
N HIS A 493 -15.20 -7.29 -18.17
CA HIS A 493 -14.79 -8.14 -17.04
C HIS A 493 -13.60 -7.52 -16.28
N THR A 494 -12.68 -6.89 -17.00
CA THR A 494 -11.56 -6.12 -16.44
C THR A 494 -12.04 -4.90 -15.64
N ILE A 495 -13.13 -4.25 -16.07
CA ILE A 495 -13.78 -3.14 -15.37
C ILE A 495 -14.62 -3.64 -14.18
N ARG A 496 -15.35 -4.74 -14.31
CA ARG A 496 -16.12 -5.37 -13.22
C ARG A 496 -15.21 -5.81 -12.06
N ALA A 497 -14.02 -6.33 -12.36
CA ALA A 497 -13.00 -6.62 -11.34
C ALA A 497 -12.60 -5.40 -10.49
N ARG A 498 -12.80 -4.17 -11.00
CA ARG A 498 -12.55 -2.91 -10.28
C ARG A 498 -13.75 -2.40 -9.48
N GLN A 499 -14.97 -2.86 -9.77
CA GLN A 499 -16.21 -2.36 -9.14
C GLN A 499 -16.62 -3.12 -7.87
N MET A 500 -16.01 -4.27 -7.58
CA MET A 500 -16.45 -5.17 -6.50
C MET A 500 -15.83 -4.90 -5.12
N LEU A 501 -15.14 -3.78 -4.89
CA LEU A 501 -14.31 -3.59 -3.71
C LEU A 501 -14.65 -2.28 -2.97
N ARG A 502 -14.92 -2.37 -1.66
CA ARG A 502 -15.15 -1.24 -0.74
C ARG A 502 -14.39 -1.41 0.58
N PRO A 503 -14.09 -0.31 1.27
CA PRO A 503 -13.10 -0.25 2.35
C PRO A 503 -13.77 -0.53 3.70
N ASP A 504 -13.12 -1.34 4.57
CA ASP A 504 -13.07 -1.13 6.03
C ASP A 504 -12.24 -2.24 6.74
N ASP A 505 -11.66 -1.86 7.87
CA ASP A 505 -10.54 -2.47 8.63
C ASP A 505 -10.83 -3.77 9.43
N MET A 506 -9.77 -4.54 9.77
CA MET A 506 -9.35 -4.99 11.14
C MET A 506 -8.53 -6.32 11.17
N LEU A 507 -7.75 -6.53 12.24
CA LEU A 507 -6.59 -7.44 12.37
C LEU A 507 -6.91 -8.91 12.74
N ASN A 508 -6.34 -9.83 11.93
CA ASN A 508 -6.20 -11.31 11.95
C ASN A 508 -6.89 -11.95 10.72
N ILE A 509 -7.26 -13.25 10.67
CA ILE A 509 -7.85 -13.90 9.46
C ILE A 509 -9.09 -13.16 8.88
N ASP A 510 -9.58 -12.18 9.63
CA ASP A 510 -10.55 -11.13 9.36
C ASP A 510 -10.56 -10.55 7.95
N SER A 511 -9.54 -10.68 7.08
CA SER A 511 -9.74 -10.31 5.65
C SER A 511 -10.77 -11.21 4.95
N ILE A 512 -10.78 -12.53 5.22
CA ILE A 512 -11.92 -13.37 4.80
C ILE A 512 -13.18 -12.95 5.54
N GLY A 513 -13.09 -12.52 6.80
CA GLY A 513 -14.23 -12.07 7.61
C GLY A 513 -14.80 -10.69 7.25
N SER A 514 -14.04 -9.88 6.51
CA SER A 514 -14.36 -8.54 6.03
C SER A 514 -14.72 -8.53 4.55
N ASP A 515 -14.56 -9.65 3.84
CA ASP A 515 -15.03 -9.79 2.45
C ASP A 515 -16.56 -9.74 2.44
N ILE A 516 -17.10 -8.58 2.06
CA ILE A 516 -18.54 -8.38 1.88
C ILE A 516 -18.89 -8.76 0.44
N ILE A 517 -19.48 -9.94 0.27
CA ILE A 517 -20.06 -10.38 -1.01
C ILE A 517 -21.56 -10.38 -0.83
N ASP A 518 -22.27 -9.67 -1.71
CA ASP A 518 -23.73 -9.50 -1.68
C ASP A 518 -24.25 -9.02 -0.30
N GLY A 519 -23.50 -8.13 0.36
CA GLY A 519 -23.87 -7.55 1.67
C GLY A 519 -23.62 -8.48 2.87
N LEU A 520 -22.94 -9.60 2.68
CA LEU A 520 -22.67 -10.61 3.71
C LEU A 520 -21.18 -10.84 3.89
N SER A 521 -20.73 -11.00 5.13
CA SER A 521 -19.36 -11.35 5.46
C SER A 521 -19.28 -12.60 6.36
N PRO A 522 -18.19 -13.39 6.31
CA PRO A 522 -17.98 -14.53 7.18
C PRO A 522 -17.76 -14.12 8.64
N ASN A 523 -18.49 -14.74 9.55
CA ASN A 523 -18.17 -14.67 10.97
C ASN A 523 -17.12 -15.73 11.30
N LEU A 524 -15.88 -15.35 11.60
CA LEU A 524 -14.78 -16.28 11.87
C LEU A 524 -14.55 -16.51 13.37
N VAL A 525 -15.62 -16.49 14.17
CA VAL A 525 -15.58 -16.83 15.59
C VAL A 525 -15.89 -18.32 15.75
N THR A 526 -14.99 -19.08 16.39
CA THR A 526 -15.22 -20.50 16.69
C THR A 526 -16.49 -20.67 17.53
N GLY A 527 -17.33 -21.62 17.15
CA GLY A 527 -18.67 -21.84 17.69
C GLY A 527 -19.75 -20.93 17.08
N GLN A 528 -19.38 -19.94 16.27
CA GLN A 528 -20.26 -19.00 15.60
C GLN A 528 -19.94 -18.83 14.09
N LEU A 529 -19.20 -19.77 13.50
CA LEU A 529 -18.85 -19.78 12.09
C LEU A 529 -20.09 -19.67 11.18
N GLY A 530 -20.11 -18.74 10.23
CA GLY A 530 -21.31 -18.50 9.42
C GLY A 530 -21.16 -17.29 8.51
N LEU A 531 -22.28 -16.79 8.00
CA LEU A 531 -22.36 -15.51 7.28
C LEU A 531 -23.24 -14.55 8.08
N VAL A 532 -22.79 -13.30 8.19
CA VAL A 532 -23.50 -12.24 8.88
C VAL A 532 -23.64 -11.04 7.97
N ASP A 533 -24.73 -10.30 8.17
CA ASP A 533 -24.90 -8.97 7.61
C ASP A 533 -24.22 -7.98 8.57
N PRO A 534 -23.11 -7.33 8.17
CA PRO A 534 -22.38 -6.40 9.05
C PRO A 534 -23.28 -5.31 9.63
N ALA A 535 -24.29 -4.85 8.88
CA ALA A 535 -25.23 -3.83 9.32
C ALA A 535 -26.25 -4.35 10.37
N LYS A 536 -26.55 -5.66 10.39
CA LYS A 536 -27.40 -6.27 11.43
C LYS A 536 -26.64 -6.61 12.70
N VAL A 537 -25.36 -6.96 12.61
CA VAL A 537 -24.49 -7.20 13.78
C VAL A 537 -24.27 -5.89 14.56
N ALA A 538 -24.14 -4.77 13.85
CA ALA A 538 -24.12 -3.44 14.47
C ALA A 538 -25.42 -3.11 15.22
N LYS A 539 -26.59 -3.53 14.68
CA LYS A 539 -27.91 -3.32 15.30
C LYS A 539 -28.20 -4.20 16.51
N THR A 540 -27.61 -5.39 16.63
CA THR A 540 -27.88 -6.28 17.77
C THR A 540 -27.21 -5.83 19.07
N LYS A 541 -26.17 -4.97 18.97
CA LYS A 541 -25.56 -4.30 20.13
C LYS A 541 -26.33 -3.05 20.60
N ALA A 542 -27.30 -2.56 19.82
CA ALA A 542 -28.05 -1.35 20.08
C ALA A 542 -29.56 -1.65 20.23
N GLY A 543 -29.95 -2.34 21.31
CA GLY A 543 -31.35 -2.54 21.65
C GLY A 543 -31.96 -1.32 22.34
N GLY A 544 -32.78 -0.53 21.63
CA GLY A 544 -33.76 0.41 22.21
C GLY A 544 -34.28 1.53 21.28
N ILE A 545 -35.53 1.41 20.79
CA ILE A 545 -36.61 2.42 20.51
C ILE A 545 -36.21 3.70 19.69
N ALA A 546 -36.83 4.20 18.60
CA ALA A 546 -38.10 4.00 17.85
C ALA A 546 -38.07 4.66 16.44
N GLN A 547 -39.08 4.30 15.62
CA GLN A 547 -39.72 4.96 14.46
C GLN A 547 -38.93 5.35 13.20
N ARG A 548 -39.38 4.80 12.05
CA ARG A 548 -38.86 5.00 10.69
C ARG A 548 -39.44 6.27 10.05
N ASP A 549 -38.56 7.13 9.54
CA ASP A 549 -38.88 8.24 8.64
C ASP A 549 -38.49 7.88 7.19
N VAL A 550 -39.35 8.24 6.23
CA VAL A 550 -39.25 7.84 4.82
C VAL A 550 -38.28 8.74 4.04
N LEU A 551 -37.72 9.80 4.66
CA LEU A 551 -36.68 10.65 4.07
C LEU A 551 -35.24 10.11 4.26
N ALA A 552 -34.99 9.22 5.23
CA ALA A 552 -33.68 8.60 5.50
C ALA A 552 -33.18 7.65 4.39
N LEU A 553 -34.08 7.20 3.53
CA LEU A 553 -33.78 6.25 2.45
C LEU A 553 -33.24 6.92 1.17
N LEU A 554 -33.15 8.26 1.12
CA LEU A 554 -32.73 8.99 -0.10
C LEU A 554 -31.54 9.96 0.07
N THR A 555 -31.06 10.23 1.29
CA THR A 555 -29.89 11.12 1.50
C THR A 555 -28.78 10.57 2.41
N GLY A 556 -28.91 9.37 2.97
CA GLY A 556 -27.84 8.76 3.77
C GLY A 556 -27.52 9.48 5.10
N GLU A 557 -28.41 10.35 5.58
CA GLU A 557 -28.37 10.90 6.93
C GLU A 557 -29.59 10.40 7.73
N GLU A 558 -29.37 9.67 8.82
CA GLU A 558 -30.30 9.65 9.97
C GLU A 558 -29.63 10.38 11.13
N LEU A 559 -30.22 11.51 11.51
CA LEU A 559 -29.97 12.21 12.77
C LEU A 559 -30.70 11.50 13.91
N SER A 560 -30.05 11.50 15.07
CA SER A 560 -30.56 10.96 16.35
C SER A 560 -31.77 11.74 16.89
N GLU A 561 -32.85 11.05 17.28
CA GLU A 561 -33.79 11.56 18.29
C GLU A 561 -33.64 10.79 19.62
N SER A 562 -33.52 11.56 20.71
CA SER A 562 -33.53 11.10 22.08
C SER A 562 -34.67 11.81 22.84
N SER A 563 -35.63 11.05 23.37
CA SER A 563 -36.35 11.34 24.64
C SER A 563 -37.61 10.49 24.83
N ILE A 564 -37.51 9.33 25.51
CA ILE A 564 -38.62 8.79 26.32
C ILE A 564 -38.03 8.18 27.60
N GLY A 565 -38.30 8.83 28.74
CA GLY A 565 -37.90 8.36 30.07
C GLY A 565 -38.78 7.23 30.61
N PRO A 566 -38.29 6.42 31.56
CA PRO A 566 -39.08 5.35 32.14
C PRO A 566 -40.07 5.89 33.19
N ARG A 567 -41.33 5.49 33.01
CA ARG A 567 -42.38 5.55 34.04
C ARG A 567 -42.16 4.42 35.05
N ALA A 568 -42.34 4.82 36.31
CA ALA A 568 -42.47 4.08 37.55
C ALA A 568 -42.87 2.60 37.49
N ASP A 569 -42.16 1.80 38.30
CA ASP A 569 -42.67 0.53 38.85
C ASP A 569 -43.17 0.78 40.30
N PRO A 570 -44.28 0.16 40.74
CA PRO A 570 -44.89 0.43 42.03
C PRO A 570 -44.37 -0.51 43.13
N GLY A 571 -44.01 0.07 44.26
CA GLY A 571 -44.27 -0.49 45.59
C GLY A 571 -43.31 -1.55 46.14
N ALA A 572 -42.57 -1.17 47.18
CA ALA A 572 -42.68 -1.84 48.48
C ALA A 572 -41.97 -1.00 49.56
N SER A 573 -42.76 -0.58 50.53
CA SER A 573 -42.42 0.19 51.72
C SER A 573 -41.91 -0.70 52.86
N ASP A 574 -41.10 -0.07 53.72
CA ASP A 574 -41.01 -0.24 55.18
C ASP A 574 -40.58 -1.56 55.82
N GLY A 575 -39.56 -1.46 56.69
CA GLY A 575 -39.64 -2.06 58.03
C GLY A 575 -38.37 -2.75 58.57
N PRO A 576 -37.87 -2.44 59.78
CA PRO A 576 -36.53 -2.78 60.27
C PRO A 576 -36.50 -3.92 61.30
N HIS A 577 -35.32 -4.51 61.55
CA HIS A 577 -34.81 -5.19 62.78
C HIS A 577 -33.49 -5.90 62.38
N GLY A 578 -32.37 -6.01 63.10
CA GLY A 578 -32.00 -5.82 64.50
C GLY A 578 -31.05 -6.97 64.90
N MET A 579 -29.89 -6.67 65.54
CA MET A 579 -28.99 -7.60 66.26
C MET A 579 -28.29 -8.70 65.42
N ASP A 580 -27.12 -9.27 65.70
CA ASP A 580 -26.11 -9.12 66.76
C ASP A 580 -24.81 -9.84 66.27
N GLN A 581 -23.67 -9.42 66.82
CA GLN A 581 -22.53 -10.23 67.30
C GLN A 581 -21.78 -11.33 66.48
N VAL A 582 -20.44 -11.16 66.51
CA VAL A 582 -19.41 -12.13 67.03
C VAL A 582 -18.59 -13.02 66.05
N ILE A 583 -17.30 -12.62 65.96
CA ILE A 583 -16.05 -13.36 66.26
C ILE A 583 -15.59 -14.59 65.42
N ALA A 584 -14.31 -14.47 65.02
CA ALA A 584 -13.21 -15.46 64.98
C ALA A 584 -12.90 -16.32 63.74
N ASN A 585 -11.58 -16.27 63.45
CA ASN A 585 -10.62 -17.36 63.15
C ASN A 585 -10.91 -18.25 61.93
N GLY A 586 -9.95 -18.63 61.08
CA GLY A 586 -8.50 -18.62 61.16
C GLY A 586 -7.97 -19.84 60.39
N GLY A 587 -6.74 -19.73 59.85
CA GLY A 587 -5.87 -20.85 59.44
C GLY A 587 -6.18 -21.54 58.09
N SER A 588 -5.28 -21.51 57.09
CA SER A 588 -4.03 -22.30 56.95
C SER A 588 -4.27 -23.70 56.32
N HIS A 589 -3.49 -24.30 55.41
CA HIS A 589 -2.12 -24.05 54.93
C HIS A 589 -1.75 -25.02 53.77
N THR A 590 -0.63 -24.71 53.07
CA THR A 590 0.31 -25.57 52.27
C THR A 590 -0.09 -26.01 50.85
N GLY A 591 0.78 -26.08 49.83
CA GLY A 591 2.23 -25.84 49.71
C GLY A 591 2.81 -26.30 48.34
N PHE A 592 4.12 -26.02 48.12
CA PHE A 592 5.03 -26.37 47.00
C PHE A 592 4.90 -25.53 45.71
N GLY A 593 5.92 -24.90 45.12
CA GLY A 593 7.38 -25.14 44.98
C GLY A 593 7.67 -25.22 43.47
N VAL A 594 8.51 -24.41 42.83
CA VAL A 594 9.97 -24.57 42.65
C VAL A 594 10.55 -23.35 41.89
N ALA A 595 11.78 -23.00 42.22
CA ALA A 595 12.62 -21.89 41.74
C ALA A 595 13.09 -21.97 40.27
N LYS A 596 13.61 -20.85 39.72
CA LYS A 596 15.05 -20.71 39.36
C LYS A 596 15.43 -19.36 38.70
N ILE A 597 16.50 -18.79 39.26
CA ILE A 597 17.69 -18.18 38.61
C ILE A 597 17.54 -16.81 37.93
N THR A 598 18.02 -15.78 38.65
CA THR A 598 18.64 -14.58 38.07
C THR A 598 20.16 -14.72 38.12
N ASN A 599 20.83 -14.45 37.00
CA ASN A 599 22.28 -14.38 36.91
C ASN A 599 22.68 -12.91 36.67
N THR A 600 23.54 -12.40 37.55
CA THR A 600 24.11 -11.07 37.54
C THR A 600 25.46 -11.00 36.80
N VAL A 601 25.91 -9.75 36.62
CA VAL A 601 27.29 -9.24 36.55
C VAL A 601 27.93 -9.11 35.15
N ASN A 602 28.16 -7.87 34.72
CA ASN A 602 29.51 -7.29 34.70
C ASN A 602 29.48 -5.78 34.42
N GLY A 603 29.92 -5.00 35.41
CA GLY A 603 30.34 -3.62 35.23
C GLY A 603 31.82 -3.56 34.89
N ALA A 604 32.20 -2.54 34.13
CA ALA A 604 33.59 -2.10 34.01
C ALA A 604 33.70 -0.67 34.54
N THR A 605 34.57 -0.53 35.52
CA THR A 605 35.01 0.67 36.22
C THR A 605 35.86 1.57 35.32
N ASN A 606 35.78 2.89 35.55
CA ASN A 606 36.97 3.72 35.81
C ASN A 606 36.53 5.09 36.36
N GLY A 607 37.06 5.43 37.54
CA GLY A 607 36.86 6.71 38.21
C GLY A 607 38.01 7.68 37.96
N HIS A 608 37.76 8.96 38.21
CA HIS A 608 38.67 9.98 38.74
C HIS A 608 37.82 11.22 39.07
N THR A 609 37.61 11.54 40.37
CA THR A 609 38.23 12.67 41.13
C THR A 609 37.95 14.04 40.48
N THR A 610 37.37 15.08 41.11
CA THR A 610 37.44 15.59 42.50
C THR A 610 36.48 16.80 42.66
N ASN A 611 36.02 17.02 43.91
CA ASN A 611 35.70 18.31 44.60
C ASN A 611 34.71 19.30 43.95
N GLY A 612 33.75 19.92 44.64
CA GLY A 612 33.43 19.94 46.07
C GLY A 612 32.31 20.95 46.35
N THR A 613 31.53 20.63 47.39
CA THR A 613 30.97 21.52 48.43
C THR A 613 29.99 22.67 48.09
N ASN A 614 28.76 22.45 48.58
CA ASN A 614 28.03 23.21 49.62
C ASN A 614 27.09 24.38 49.27
N GLY A 615 25.89 24.27 49.88
CA GLY A 615 24.98 25.36 50.29
C GLY A 615 23.62 25.29 49.60
N VAL A 616 22.67 24.44 49.99
CA VAL A 616 21.74 24.58 51.14
C VAL A 616 21.26 26.02 51.37
N MET A 617 20.02 26.32 50.98
CA MET A 617 18.95 26.79 51.87
C MET A 617 17.62 26.87 51.09
N ALA A 618 16.70 25.95 51.38
CA ALA A 618 15.29 26.29 51.54
C ALA A 618 15.15 26.99 52.92
N PRO A 619 14.09 27.78 53.22
CA PRO A 619 12.82 27.13 53.58
C PRO A 619 11.53 27.96 53.43
N ASN A 620 10.41 27.22 53.50
CA ASN A 620 9.13 27.48 54.20
C ASN A 620 8.37 28.80 53.99
N GLY A 621 7.05 28.82 53.89
CA GLY A 621 6.02 27.81 54.14
C GLY A 621 4.72 28.49 54.58
N ALA A 622 3.61 27.72 54.54
CA ALA A 622 2.39 27.83 55.37
C ALA A 622 1.57 29.15 55.32
N SER A 623 0.25 29.23 55.48
CA SER A 623 -0.88 28.31 55.69
C SER A 623 -2.15 29.20 55.84
N GLU A 624 -3.34 28.56 55.89
CA GLU A 624 -4.62 29.07 56.42
C GLU A 624 -5.49 29.96 55.51
N SER A 625 -6.82 30.02 55.61
CA SER A 625 -7.94 29.12 56.00
C SER A 625 -9.26 29.93 55.84
N ASN A 626 -10.41 29.24 55.79
CA ASN A 626 -11.82 29.72 55.82
C ASN A 626 -12.38 30.32 54.50
N GLY A 627 -13.62 30.08 54.06
CA GLY A 627 -14.78 29.33 54.55
C GLY A 627 -16.04 29.81 53.80
N ASP A 628 -16.92 28.88 53.42
CA ASP A 628 -18.34 28.97 52.99
C ASP A 628 -18.78 29.73 51.71
N HIS A 629 -19.24 28.97 50.68
CA HIS A 629 -20.67 28.80 50.35
C HIS A 629 -20.89 27.86 49.14
N LYS A 630 -22.03 27.15 49.19
CA LYS A 630 -22.53 26.12 48.27
C LYS A 630 -22.85 26.63 46.85
N THR A 631 -22.49 25.86 45.83
CA THR A 631 -23.36 25.50 44.68
C THR A 631 -22.89 24.17 44.06
N ASN A 632 -23.83 23.25 43.87
CA ASN A 632 -23.63 21.98 43.14
C ASN A 632 -23.77 22.24 41.63
N GLY A 633 -22.78 21.80 40.86
CA GLY A 633 -22.84 21.63 39.41
C GLY A 633 -21.79 20.62 38.99
N VAL A 634 -22.20 19.38 38.75
CA VAL A 634 -21.33 18.30 38.28
C VAL A 634 -21.27 18.37 36.76
N SER A 635 -20.17 18.91 36.21
CA SER A 635 -19.80 18.75 34.81
C SER A 635 -18.98 17.47 34.66
N GLY A 636 -19.59 16.43 34.11
CA GLY A 636 -18.87 15.24 33.66
C GLY A 636 -18.17 15.53 32.34
N GLU A 637 -17.01 16.18 32.38
CA GLU A 637 -16.13 16.35 31.22
C GLU A 637 -15.26 15.10 31.06
N THR A 638 -15.53 14.31 30.03
CA THR A 638 -14.60 13.28 29.55
C THR A 638 -13.46 13.98 28.81
N HIS A 639 -12.47 14.48 29.55
CA HIS A 639 -11.21 14.94 28.94
C HIS A 639 -10.50 13.74 28.34
N MET A 640 -10.48 13.62 27.01
CA MET A 640 -9.41 12.88 26.34
C MET A 640 -8.10 13.60 26.66
N HIS A 641 -7.31 13.05 27.58
CA HIS A 641 -5.92 13.42 27.72
C HIS A 641 -5.19 13.01 26.43
N VAL A 642 -5.10 13.94 25.47
CA VAL A 642 -4.04 13.89 24.45
C VAL A 642 -2.75 14.05 25.23
N THR A 643 -2.11 12.91 25.53
CA THR A 643 -0.80 12.95 26.18
C THR A 643 0.15 13.57 25.17
N PRO A 644 0.79 14.72 25.45
CA PRO A 644 1.83 15.22 24.57
C PRO A 644 2.85 14.10 24.40
N LEU A 645 3.29 13.81 23.17
CA LEU A 645 4.43 12.92 22.94
C LEU A 645 5.62 13.51 23.70
N LYS A 646 5.83 13.07 24.93
CA LYS A 646 6.94 13.51 25.77
C LYS A 646 8.22 13.05 25.09
N GLY A 647 8.95 14.00 24.52
CA GLY A 647 10.40 13.99 24.46
C GLY A 647 11.06 12.88 23.63
N HIS A 648 10.40 12.35 22.60
CA HIS A 648 11.12 11.60 21.58
C HIS A 648 11.24 12.51 20.36
N ALA A 649 12.24 13.41 20.37
CA ALA A 649 12.74 13.93 19.11
C ALA A 649 13.17 12.71 18.31
N VAL A 650 12.38 12.34 17.29
CA VAL A 650 12.79 11.30 16.35
C VAL A 650 14.06 11.84 15.70
N GLN A 651 15.22 11.38 16.16
CA GLN A 651 16.50 11.72 15.54
C GLN A 651 16.58 10.97 14.22
N ILE A 652 15.93 11.51 13.21
CA ILE A 652 16.07 11.05 11.84
C ILE A 652 17.42 11.58 11.36
N GLN A 653 18.39 10.69 11.18
CA GLN A 653 19.77 11.07 10.86
C GLN A 653 19.94 11.57 9.43
N ASP A 654 19.00 11.24 8.52
CA ASP A 654 19.06 11.63 7.12
C ASP A 654 17.80 12.40 6.66
N GLU A 655 18.04 13.54 6.02
CA GLU A 655 16.99 14.46 5.57
C GLU A 655 16.04 13.82 4.55
N ALA A 656 16.57 12.95 3.68
CA ALA A 656 15.76 12.25 2.68
C ALA A 656 14.75 11.27 3.32
N THR A 657 15.12 10.55 4.37
CA THR A 657 14.19 9.71 5.15
C THR A 657 13.17 10.56 5.87
N ARG A 658 13.58 11.70 6.46
CA ARG A 658 12.64 12.61 7.13
C ARG A 658 11.53 13.04 6.16
N LEU A 659 11.91 13.46 4.96
CA LEU A 659 10.96 13.90 3.93
C LEU A 659 10.08 12.76 3.40
N ARG A 660 10.65 11.57 3.14
CA ARG A 660 9.85 10.38 2.77
C ARG A 660 8.84 10.00 3.85
N MET A 661 9.22 10.07 5.11
CA MET A 661 8.32 9.79 6.23
C MET A 661 7.21 10.84 6.33
N GLN A 662 7.52 12.12 6.12
CA GLN A 662 6.50 13.18 6.09
C GLN A 662 5.49 12.96 4.96
N ASP A 663 5.95 12.69 3.74
CA ASP A 663 5.08 12.40 2.61
C ASP A 663 4.21 11.16 2.85
N THR A 664 4.82 10.09 3.40
CA THR A 664 4.08 8.87 3.77
C THR A 664 3.00 9.15 4.82
N LEU A 665 3.32 9.94 5.86
CA LEU A 665 2.36 10.28 6.91
C LEU A 665 1.22 11.16 6.40
N HIS A 666 1.50 12.10 5.49
CA HIS A 666 0.47 12.90 4.83
C HIS A 666 -0.45 12.01 4.00
N ARG A 667 0.12 11.12 3.18
CA ARG A 667 -0.67 10.18 2.38
C ARG A 667 -1.52 9.26 3.22
N VAL A 668 -0.98 8.70 4.31
CA VAL A 668 -1.75 7.86 5.23
C VAL A 668 -2.88 8.67 5.87
N ALA A 669 -2.64 9.92 6.28
CA ALA A 669 -3.70 10.76 6.82
C ALA A 669 -4.81 11.01 5.80
N GLU A 670 -4.48 11.34 4.55
CA GLU A 670 -5.44 11.54 3.46
C GLU A 670 -6.17 10.25 3.07
N GLU A 671 -5.48 9.11 3.05
CA GLU A 671 -6.06 7.79 2.75
C GLU A 671 -7.02 7.31 3.87
N MET A 672 -6.87 7.83 5.09
CA MET A 672 -7.74 7.56 6.24
C MET A 672 -8.94 8.51 6.34
N GLU A 673 -8.98 9.61 5.58
CA GLU A 673 -10.08 10.56 5.62
C GLU A 673 -11.36 9.94 5.04
N THR A 674 -12.49 10.11 5.74
CA THR A 674 -13.79 9.97 5.10
C THR A 674 -14.03 11.14 4.13
N PRO A 675 -14.99 11.05 3.18
CA PRO A 675 -15.34 12.20 2.34
C PRO A 675 -15.72 13.45 3.14
N HIS A 676 -16.31 13.28 4.33
CA HIS A 676 -16.63 14.37 5.24
C HIS A 676 -15.37 14.99 5.86
N ASP A 677 -14.39 14.17 6.27
CA ASP A 677 -13.12 14.66 6.84
C ASP A 677 -12.32 15.45 5.79
N THR A 678 -12.26 14.95 4.55
CA THR A 678 -11.66 15.68 3.43
C THR A 678 -12.37 17.01 3.18
N MET A 679 -13.70 17.03 3.18
CA MET A 679 -14.47 18.28 3.06
C MET A 679 -14.10 19.25 4.18
N LEU A 680 -14.07 18.82 5.44
CA LEU A 680 -13.71 19.66 6.57
C LEU A 680 -12.27 20.18 6.47
N ARG A 681 -11.31 19.35 6.08
CA ARG A 681 -9.92 19.79 5.87
C ARG A 681 -9.84 20.88 4.81
N LEU A 682 -10.50 20.69 3.67
CA LEU A 682 -10.50 21.67 2.57
C LEU A 682 -11.23 22.97 2.93
N LEU A 683 -12.39 22.89 3.62
CA LEU A 683 -13.13 24.07 4.10
C LEU A 683 -12.29 24.91 5.06
N ASN A 684 -11.45 24.28 5.88
CA ASN A 684 -10.63 24.96 6.88
C ASN A 684 -9.27 25.44 6.35
N SER A 685 -8.89 25.11 5.11
CA SER A 685 -7.56 25.44 4.55
C SER A 685 -7.23 26.94 4.58
N ASN A 686 -8.19 27.80 4.23
CA ASN A 686 -8.01 29.26 4.28
C ASN A 686 -7.99 29.82 5.71
N LEU A 687 -8.67 29.15 6.64
CA LEU A 687 -8.74 29.58 8.03
C LEU A 687 -7.37 29.48 8.69
N GLU A 688 -6.63 28.40 8.42
CA GLU A 688 -5.32 28.14 9.01
C GLU A 688 -4.34 29.30 8.81
N ILE A 689 -4.06 29.66 7.56
CA ILE A 689 -3.13 30.75 7.24
C ILE A 689 -3.62 32.11 7.76
N THR A 690 -4.94 32.32 7.80
CA THR A 690 -5.55 33.56 8.31
C THR A 690 -5.31 33.72 9.81
N ILE A 691 -5.48 32.64 10.60
CA ILE A 691 -5.24 32.69 12.04
C ILE A 691 -3.74 32.77 12.34
N VAL A 692 -2.89 32.08 11.57
CA VAL A 692 -1.43 32.22 11.67
C VAL A 692 -1.02 33.67 11.41
N LYS A 693 -1.54 34.32 10.37
CA LYS A 693 -1.27 35.73 10.07
C LYS A 693 -1.70 36.66 11.21
N ALA A 694 -2.91 36.49 11.73
CA ALA A 694 -3.40 37.28 12.85
C ALA A 694 -2.49 37.13 14.09
N ALA A 695 -2.03 35.90 14.38
CA ALA A 695 -1.14 35.64 15.51
C ALA A 695 0.26 36.22 15.31
N LEU A 696 0.78 36.24 14.07
CA LEU A 696 2.02 36.95 13.71
C LEU A 696 1.89 38.45 13.98
N ASP A 697 0.83 39.08 13.49
CA ASP A 697 0.59 40.53 13.66
C ASP A 697 0.45 40.93 15.13
N MET A 698 -0.11 40.04 15.95
CA MET A 698 -0.20 40.22 17.40
C MET A 698 1.11 39.92 18.15
N GLY A 699 2.14 39.43 17.45
CA GLY A 699 3.44 39.07 18.01
C GLY A 699 3.41 37.84 18.92
N ILE A 700 2.43 36.95 18.75
CA ILE A 700 2.21 35.79 19.62
C ILE A 700 3.36 34.79 19.53
N PHE A 701 3.77 34.41 18.31
CA PHE A 701 4.83 33.43 18.10
C PHE A 701 6.16 33.88 18.72
N LYS A 702 6.56 35.13 18.48
CA LYS A 702 7.77 35.72 19.06
C LYS A 702 7.73 35.72 20.59
N ARG A 703 6.62 36.17 21.19
CA ARG A 703 6.47 36.21 22.66
C ARG A 703 6.53 34.83 23.29
N LEU A 704 5.88 33.84 22.67
CA LEU A 704 5.92 32.46 23.16
C LEU A 704 7.32 31.85 23.01
N ALA A 705 8.01 32.11 21.90
CA ALA A 705 9.36 31.61 21.65
C ALA A 705 10.42 32.22 22.59
N GLU A 706 10.28 33.50 22.95
CA GLU A 706 11.19 34.21 23.86
C GLU A 706 10.88 33.92 25.34
N SER A 707 9.71 33.37 25.66
CA SER A 707 9.30 33.14 27.04
C SER A 707 9.95 31.87 27.62
N PRO A 708 10.55 31.94 28.82
CA PRO A 708 11.11 30.76 29.49
C PRO A 708 10.04 29.83 30.08
N SER A 709 8.79 30.26 30.15
CA SER A 709 7.66 29.51 30.70
C SER A 709 6.38 29.73 29.90
N PRO A 710 5.38 28.84 29.99
CA PRO A 710 4.07 29.06 29.37
C PRO A 710 3.43 30.39 29.82
N LEU A 711 2.77 31.08 28.89
CA LEU A 711 2.12 32.38 29.11
C LEU A 711 0.60 32.20 29.14
N SER A 712 -0.05 32.90 30.08
CA SER A 712 -1.52 32.90 30.14
C SER A 712 -2.15 33.74 29.02
N VAL A 713 -3.41 33.46 28.67
CA VAL A 713 -4.20 34.30 27.73
C VAL A 713 -4.17 35.77 28.16
N LYS A 714 -4.30 36.06 29.47
CA LYS A 714 -4.25 37.43 30.01
C LYS A 714 -2.89 38.10 29.76
N MET A 715 -1.80 37.36 29.94
CA MET A 715 -0.45 37.87 29.68
C MET A 715 -0.19 38.11 28.20
N LEU A 716 -0.73 37.25 27.33
CA LEU A 716 -0.62 37.39 25.88
C LEU A 716 -1.52 38.52 25.33
N ALA A 717 -2.66 38.79 25.98
CA ALA A 717 -3.59 39.85 25.60
C ALA A 717 -3.10 41.25 25.99
N ALA A 718 -2.43 41.38 27.14
CA ALA A 718 -2.06 42.69 27.70
C ALA A 718 -1.27 43.61 26.75
N PRO A 719 -0.29 43.13 25.95
CA PRO A 719 0.50 44.00 25.07
C PRO A 719 -0.25 44.50 23.83
N SER A 720 -1.18 43.71 23.30
CA SER A 720 -1.95 44.07 22.10
C SER A 720 -3.29 44.73 22.44
N GLY A 721 -3.71 44.69 23.70
CA GLY A 721 -5.04 45.14 24.13
C GLY A 721 -6.17 44.23 23.62
N ALA A 722 -5.84 43.00 23.19
CA ALA A 722 -6.82 42.07 22.68
C ALA A 722 -7.83 41.65 23.76
N ASP A 723 -9.08 41.45 23.36
CA ASP A 723 -10.07 40.85 24.24
C ASP A 723 -9.62 39.43 24.64
N PRO A 724 -9.47 39.11 25.94
CA PRO A 724 -8.97 37.82 26.37
C PRO A 724 -9.83 36.64 25.90
N LEU A 725 -11.15 36.80 25.79
CA LEU A 725 -12.03 35.72 25.32
C LEU A 725 -11.79 35.43 23.84
N LEU A 726 -11.68 36.47 23.02
CA LEU A 726 -11.32 36.33 21.60
C LEU A 726 -9.93 35.71 21.43
N LEU A 727 -8.91 36.23 22.13
CA LEU A 727 -7.55 35.71 22.04
C LEU A 727 -7.47 34.25 22.49
N GLY A 728 -8.17 33.87 23.56
CA GLY A 728 -8.25 32.48 24.01
C GLY A 728 -8.80 31.55 22.92
N ARG A 729 -9.80 31.99 22.13
CA ARG A 729 -10.31 31.21 21.00
C ARG A 729 -9.27 31.02 19.89
N LEU A 730 -8.51 32.06 19.56
CA LEU A 730 -7.44 31.99 18.56
C LEU A 730 -6.31 31.05 19.01
N LEU A 731 -5.88 31.17 20.27
CA LEU A 731 -4.83 30.34 20.84
C LEU A 731 -5.24 28.87 20.92
N ARG A 732 -6.49 28.56 21.27
CA ARG A 732 -7.01 27.19 21.22
C ARG A 732 -6.98 26.59 19.82
N TYR A 733 -7.36 27.37 18.80
CA TYR A 733 -7.26 26.92 17.41
C TYR A 733 -5.80 26.64 17.03
N LEU A 734 -4.89 27.59 17.26
CA LEU A 734 -3.45 27.42 16.98
C LEU A 734 -2.85 26.21 17.70
N ALA A 735 -3.27 25.93 18.94
CA ALA A 735 -2.85 24.76 19.68
C ALA A 735 -3.38 23.46 19.05
N SER A 736 -4.63 23.43 18.60
CA SER A 736 -5.24 22.25 17.96
C SER A 736 -4.55 21.84 16.65
N ILE A 737 -4.06 22.82 15.88
CA ILE A 737 -3.27 22.60 14.65
C ILE A 737 -1.75 22.60 14.91
N ARG A 738 -1.34 22.52 16.19
CA ARG A 738 0.05 22.34 16.62
C ARG A 738 1.01 23.47 16.21
N MET A 739 0.51 24.69 16.03
CA MET A 739 1.32 25.89 15.81
C MET A 739 1.92 26.42 17.13
N ILE A 740 1.24 26.14 18.25
CA ILE A 740 1.66 26.38 19.64
C ILE A 740 1.27 25.18 20.51
N VAL A 741 1.59 25.18 21.81
CA VAL A 741 1.23 24.12 22.75
C VAL A 741 0.35 24.68 23.86
N GLU A 742 -0.80 24.05 24.13
CA GLU A 742 -1.59 24.31 25.35
C GLU A 742 -1.08 23.42 26.49
N THR A 743 -0.60 24.04 27.57
CA THR A 743 0.08 23.34 28.68
C THR A 743 -0.85 23.06 29.86
N CYS A 744 -1.82 23.94 30.07
CA CYS A 744 -2.98 23.77 30.93
C CYS A 744 -4.02 24.83 30.54
N GLU A 745 -5.15 24.87 31.24
CA GLU A 745 -6.22 25.84 31.01
C GLU A 745 -5.66 27.26 30.89
N ASP A 746 -5.95 27.90 29.76
CA ASP A 746 -5.54 29.26 29.41
C ASP A 746 -4.02 29.53 29.39
N HIS A 747 -3.15 28.51 29.34
CA HIS A 747 -1.69 28.68 29.31
C HIS A 747 -1.03 28.01 28.10
N PHE A 748 -0.29 28.80 27.33
CA PHE A 748 0.31 28.37 26.06
C PHE A 748 1.83 28.52 26.07
N GLY A 749 2.53 27.60 25.41
CA GLY A 749 3.98 27.57 25.27
C GLY A 749 4.43 27.34 23.82
N PRO A 750 5.73 27.50 23.54
CA PRO A 750 6.29 27.31 22.20
C PRO A 750 6.51 25.84 21.84
N ASN A 751 6.50 25.55 20.54
CA ASN A 751 7.08 24.34 19.95
C ASN A 751 8.07 24.69 18.82
N ASN A 752 8.50 23.68 18.06
CA ASN A 752 9.39 23.88 16.91
C ASN A 752 8.79 24.82 15.85
N VAL A 753 7.49 24.74 15.58
CA VAL A 753 6.80 25.61 14.61
C VAL A 753 6.73 27.05 15.13
N THR A 754 6.37 27.24 16.40
CA THR A 754 6.38 28.57 17.05
C THR A 754 7.75 29.23 16.92
N THR A 755 8.82 28.45 17.15
CA THR A 755 10.20 28.92 17.07
C THR A 755 10.55 29.30 15.62
N SER A 756 10.21 28.46 14.64
CA SER A 756 10.42 28.77 13.23
C SER A 756 9.69 30.03 12.78
N PHE A 757 8.44 30.23 13.22
CA PHE A 757 7.64 31.41 12.87
C PHE A 757 8.10 32.70 13.55
N SER A 758 8.98 32.60 14.56
CA SER A 758 9.65 33.77 15.15
C SER A 758 10.90 34.22 14.38
N ASP A 759 11.35 33.44 13.39
CA ASP A 759 12.42 33.84 12.49
C ASP A 759 11.91 34.92 11.52
N PRO A 760 12.54 36.12 11.47
CA PRO A 760 12.09 37.21 10.60
C PRO A 760 12.03 36.84 9.12
N ARG A 761 12.80 35.84 8.66
CA ARG A 761 12.79 35.36 7.28
C ARG A 761 11.52 34.57 6.97
N ILE A 762 11.11 33.72 7.91
CA ILE A 762 9.87 32.92 7.81
C ILE A 762 8.65 33.81 8.01
N GLU A 763 8.72 34.79 8.92
CA GLU A 763 7.69 35.83 9.06
C GLU A 763 7.47 36.59 7.74
N GLY A 764 8.57 37.04 7.10
CA GLY A 764 8.52 37.66 5.77
C GLY A 764 7.87 36.76 4.72
N ALA A 765 8.25 35.48 4.67
CA ALA A 765 7.63 34.50 3.79
C ALA A 765 6.12 34.38 4.01
N LEU A 766 5.66 34.29 5.26
CA LEU A 766 4.23 34.19 5.59
C LEU A 766 3.46 35.47 5.25
N ASN A 767 4.07 36.65 5.45
CA ASN A 767 3.50 37.92 5.03
C ASN A 767 3.39 38.01 3.50
N TYR A 768 4.41 37.58 2.75
CA TYR A 768 4.37 37.50 1.29
C TYR A 768 3.27 36.54 0.82
N THR A 769 3.21 35.34 1.38
CA THR A 769 2.21 34.33 1.00
C THR A 769 0.79 34.83 1.26
N PHE A 770 0.52 35.43 2.42
CA PHE A 770 -0.83 35.89 2.75
C PHE A 770 -1.23 37.15 1.98
N ASN A 771 -0.37 38.18 1.92
CA ASN A 771 -0.73 39.48 1.35
C ASN A 771 -0.55 39.57 -0.16
N LEU A 772 0.32 38.73 -0.74
CA LEU A 772 0.62 38.77 -2.18
C LEU A 772 0.10 37.53 -2.92
N SER A 773 0.55 36.35 -2.52
CA SER A 773 0.17 35.10 -3.21
C SER A 773 -1.31 34.76 -2.98
N GLY A 774 -1.81 34.95 -1.76
CA GLY A 774 -3.19 34.68 -1.39
C GLY A 774 -4.22 35.37 -2.30
N PRO A 775 -4.19 36.71 -2.45
CA PRO A 775 -5.07 37.41 -3.38
C PRO A 775 -4.95 36.92 -4.83
N ALA A 776 -3.74 36.61 -5.29
CA ALA A 776 -3.52 36.05 -6.63
C ALA A 776 -4.16 34.67 -6.79
N TYR A 777 -4.02 33.78 -5.80
CA TYR A 777 -4.66 32.46 -5.78
C TYR A 777 -6.19 32.57 -5.81
N GLN A 778 -6.77 33.50 -5.05
CA GLN A 778 -8.21 33.73 -5.03
C GLN A 778 -8.74 34.32 -6.35
N ALA A 779 -7.92 35.09 -7.07
CA ALA A 779 -8.27 35.62 -8.39
C ALA A 779 -8.12 34.57 -9.52
N PHE A 780 -7.40 33.48 -9.30
CA PHE A 780 -7.02 32.52 -10.34
C PHE A 780 -8.19 31.78 -11.00
N PRO A 781 -9.22 31.28 -10.28
CA PRO A 781 -10.36 30.61 -10.92
C PRO A 781 -11.13 31.52 -11.89
N GLU A 782 -11.36 32.78 -11.53
CA GLU A 782 -12.05 33.73 -12.40
C GLU A 782 -11.16 34.13 -13.59
N TYR A 783 -9.84 34.25 -13.38
CA TYR A 783 -8.88 34.43 -14.48
C TYR A 783 -8.95 33.28 -15.49
N LEU A 784 -8.92 32.01 -15.05
CA LEU A 784 -9.02 30.85 -15.94
C LEU A 784 -10.33 30.83 -16.74
N LYS A 785 -11.43 31.26 -16.11
CA LYS A 785 -12.73 31.38 -16.77
C LYS A 785 -12.71 32.45 -17.87
N GLU A 786 -12.10 33.60 -17.61
CA GLU A 786 -11.95 34.70 -18.57
C GLU A 786 -11.07 34.30 -19.77
N THR A 787 -9.98 33.57 -19.53
CA THR A 787 -9.06 33.10 -20.58
C THR A 787 -9.49 31.79 -21.22
N LYS A 788 -10.57 31.15 -20.74
CA LYS A 788 -11.02 29.82 -21.18
C LYS A 788 -9.91 28.76 -21.05
N CYS A 789 -9.16 28.85 -19.96
CA CYS A 789 -8.02 27.99 -19.64
C CYS A 789 -6.94 27.96 -20.75
N GLN A 790 -6.79 29.04 -21.52
CA GLN A 790 -5.70 29.17 -22.49
C GLN A 790 -4.50 29.84 -21.83
N SER A 791 -3.30 29.34 -22.13
CA SER A 791 -2.04 29.99 -21.76
C SER A 791 -1.82 31.21 -22.66
N GLU A 792 -1.86 32.41 -22.09
CA GLU A 792 -1.56 33.65 -22.81
C GLU A 792 -0.06 33.96 -22.67
N THR A 793 0.70 33.94 -23.76
CA THR A 793 2.11 34.32 -23.76
C THR A 793 2.26 35.85 -23.69
N GLY A 794 3.02 36.34 -22.71
CA GLY A 794 3.26 37.78 -22.50
C GLY A 794 2.02 38.60 -22.10
N GLY A 795 0.97 37.92 -21.62
CA GLY A 795 -0.33 38.49 -21.27
C GLY A 795 -0.47 38.95 -19.82
N ARG A 796 -1.70 39.27 -19.42
CA ARG A 796 -2.03 39.51 -17.99
C ARG A 796 -2.30 38.17 -17.32
N HIS A 797 -1.89 38.04 -16.06
CA HIS A 797 -2.04 36.82 -15.25
C HIS A 797 -2.93 37.09 -14.03
N ALA A 798 -3.17 36.06 -13.22
CA ALA A 798 -3.98 36.22 -12.01
C ALA A 798 -3.44 37.26 -11.02
N PHE A 799 -2.12 37.44 -10.92
CA PHE A 799 -1.53 38.58 -10.19
C PHE A 799 -2.07 39.95 -10.65
N HIS A 800 -2.11 40.20 -11.96
CA HIS A 800 -2.57 41.47 -12.52
C HIS A 800 -4.04 41.74 -12.18
N LYS A 801 -4.84 40.67 -12.18
CA LYS A 801 -6.25 40.71 -11.79
C LYS A 801 -6.40 41.01 -10.30
N ALA A 802 -5.65 40.33 -9.44
CA ALA A 802 -5.73 40.49 -7.99
C ALA A 802 -5.38 41.91 -7.54
N PHE A 803 -4.34 42.50 -8.13
CA PHE A 803 -3.84 43.83 -7.76
C PHE A 803 -4.32 44.95 -8.69
N ASN A 804 -5.23 44.65 -9.62
CA ASN A 804 -5.76 45.59 -10.61
C ASN A 804 -4.65 46.45 -11.26
N THR A 805 -3.61 45.78 -11.75
CA THR A 805 -2.41 46.43 -12.28
C THR A 805 -2.08 45.92 -13.68
N ASN A 806 -1.37 46.75 -14.45
CA ASN A 806 -0.78 46.38 -15.74
C ASN A 806 0.75 46.27 -15.66
N LEU A 807 1.32 46.41 -14.45
CA LEU A 807 2.76 46.30 -14.23
C LEU A 807 3.17 44.84 -14.05
N PRO A 808 4.32 44.40 -14.60
CA PRO A 808 4.94 43.14 -14.24
C PRO A 808 5.20 43.06 -12.73
N ALA A 809 5.11 41.86 -12.15
CA ALA A 809 5.15 41.67 -10.70
C ALA A 809 6.39 42.30 -10.03
N PHE A 810 7.58 42.11 -10.59
CA PHE A 810 8.81 42.72 -10.04
C PHE A 810 8.83 44.25 -10.10
N VAL A 811 8.25 44.85 -11.15
CA VAL A 811 8.12 46.30 -11.27
C VAL A 811 7.10 46.83 -10.27
N TRP A 812 6.01 46.08 -10.06
CA TRP A 812 5.02 46.40 -9.06
C TRP A 812 5.62 46.34 -7.65
N LEU A 813 6.40 45.30 -7.31
CA LEU A 813 7.08 45.18 -6.01
C LEU A 813 8.01 46.36 -5.72
N GLN A 814 8.73 46.89 -6.71
CA GLN A 814 9.58 48.07 -6.51
C GLN A 814 8.81 49.32 -6.05
N GLN A 815 7.50 49.39 -6.33
CA GLN A 815 6.61 50.47 -5.89
C GLN A 815 5.96 50.19 -4.53
N HIS A 816 6.17 48.99 -3.97
CA HIS A 816 5.52 48.47 -2.76
C HIS A 816 6.61 47.95 -1.79
N PRO A 817 7.26 48.86 -1.03
CA PRO A 817 8.48 48.55 -0.28
C PRO A 817 8.33 47.44 0.76
N ASP A 818 7.17 47.33 1.41
CA ASP A 818 6.92 46.32 2.43
C ASP A 818 6.83 44.92 1.80
N GLU A 819 6.10 44.79 0.70
CA GLU A 819 5.99 43.56 -0.09
C GLU A 819 7.33 43.15 -0.70
N LEU A 820 8.11 44.12 -1.18
CA LEU A 820 9.47 43.88 -1.64
C LEU A 820 10.37 43.37 -0.51
N GLN A 821 10.24 43.93 0.70
CA GLN A 821 11.00 43.47 1.85
C GLN A 821 10.63 42.02 2.22
N TRP A 822 9.34 41.68 2.25
CA TRP A 822 8.88 40.31 2.50
C TRP A 822 9.37 39.32 1.44
N PHE A 823 9.33 39.73 0.17
CA PHE A 823 9.88 38.93 -0.93
C PHE A 823 11.39 38.69 -0.74
N GLN A 824 12.16 39.72 -0.39
CA GLN A 824 13.59 39.60 -0.12
C GLN A 824 13.88 38.66 1.07
N GLN A 825 13.05 38.72 2.12
CA GLN A 825 13.12 37.82 3.27
C GLN A 825 12.85 36.37 2.87
N LEU A 826 11.80 36.12 2.09
CA LEU A 826 11.49 34.80 1.53
C LEU A 826 12.68 34.23 0.74
N MET A 827 13.31 35.05 -0.13
CA MET A 827 14.47 34.64 -0.92
C MET A 827 15.72 34.32 -0.07
N SER A 828 15.75 34.75 1.19
CA SER A 828 16.84 34.47 2.13
C SER A 828 16.65 33.19 2.95
N VAL A 829 15.50 32.52 2.82
CA VAL A 829 15.23 31.23 3.48
C VAL A 829 16.16 30.16 2.86
N PRO A 830 16.94 29.43 3.67
CA PRO A 830 17.81 28.37 3.16
C PRO A 830 17.04 27.29 2.39
N ARG A 831 17.56 26.87 1.23
CA ARG A 831 17.01 25.76 0.45
C ARG A 831 17.46 24.40 0.99
N GLU A 832 16.73 23.37 0.64
CA GLU A 832 17.17 21.98 0.80
C GLU A 832 18.39 21.69 -0.09
N GLY A 833 19.40 21.03 0.48
CA GLY A 833 20.63 20.67 -0.23
C GLY A 833 21.52 21.85 -0.61
N ASP A 834 22.68 21.54 -1.20
CA ASP A 834 23.65 22.55 -1.63
C ASP A 834 24.13 22.29 -3.05
N TRP A 835 23.88 23.24 -3.96
CA TRP A 835 24.36 23.19 -5.35
C TRP A 835 25.89 23.07 -5.45
N LEU A 836 26.62 23.61 -4.46
CA LEU A 836 28.08 23.52 -4.42
C LEU A 836 28.59 22.08 -4.24
N ASP A 837 27.77 21.16 -3.75
CA ASP A 837 28.13 19.76 -3.56
C ASP A 837 28.01 18.95 -4.86
N VAL A 838 27.22 19.45 -5.81
CA VAL A 838 27.05 18.84 -7.12
C VAL A 838 27.68 19.64 -8.26
N LEU A 839 28.21 20.84 -7.99
CA LEU A 839 28.92 21.68 -8.96
C LEU A 839 30.07 20.89 -9.63
N PRO A 840 30.15 20.85 -10.98
CA PRO A 840 31.35 20.38 -11.66
C PRO A 840 32.60 21.13 -11.18
N PRO A 841 33.67 20.42 -10.73
CA PRO A 841 34.84 21.09 -10.17
C PRO A 841 35.41 22.16 -11.10
N PRO A 842 35.54 23.43 -10.64
CA PRO A 842 36.09 24.48 -11.46
C PRO A 842 37.56 24.22 -11.78
N ALA A 843 37.97 24.55 -13.00
CA ALA A 843 39.35 24.44 -13.41
C ALA A 843 40.17 25.51 -12.67
N LYS A 844 41.36 25.13 -12.22
CA LYS A 844 42.29 26.05 -11.54
C LYS A 844 42.84 27.15 -12.45
N LYS A 845 42.63 27.05 -13.77
CA LYS A 845 43.08 28.01 -14.77
C LYS A 845 41.92 28.33 -15.72
N PRO A 846 41.72 29.61 -16.08
CA PRO A 846 40.74 30.00 -17.09
C PRO A 846 41.02 29.40 -18.46
N ILE A 847 39.99 29.41 -19.33
CA ILE A 847 40.09 28.91 -20.69
C ILE A 847 41.05 29.81 -21.50
N PRO A 848 42.05 29.23 -22.21
CA PRO A 848 42.95 30.01 -23.07
C PRO A 848 42.19 30.79 -24.14
N GLY A 849 42.44 32.10 -24.23
CA GLY A 849 41.81 32.99 -25.22
C GLY A 849 40.46 33.60 -24.82
N GLY A 850 39.98 33.35 -23.60
CA GLY A 850 38.85 34.07 -22.98
C GLY A 850 39.28 35.23 -22.07
N ASP A 851 38.33 35.85 -21.38
CA ASP A 851 38.52 37.02 -20.49
C ASP A 851 39.18 36.69 -19.14
N ASP A 852 39.90 35.57 -19.05
CA ASP A 852 40.52 35.07 -17.80
C ASP A 852 39.50 34.84 -16.67
N LEU A 853 38.32 34.30 -17.01
CA LEU A 853 37.20 34.05 -16.10
C LEU A 853 36.89 32.56 -15.93
N VAL A 854 36.52 32.17 -14.71
CA VAL A 854 36.05 30.83 -14.37
C VAL A 854 34.53 30.78 -14.19
N PHE A 855 33.94 31.81 -13.59
CA PHE A 855 32.52 31.79 -13.22
C PHE A 855 31.89 33.16 -13.46
N VAL A 856 30.79 33.17 -14.24
CA VAL A 856 29.94 34.35 -14.45
C VAL A 856 28.55 34.00 -13.93
N ASP A 857 28.13 34.67 -12.86
CA ASP A 857 26.80 34.55 -12.24
C ASP A 857 25.84 35.50 -12.95
N VAL A 858 25.04 34.98 -13.88
CA VAL A 858 24.15 35.75 -14.76
C VAL A 858 22.79 35.88 -14.08
N GLY A 859 22.38 37.11 -13.76
CA GLY A 859 21.18 37.35 -12.94
C GLY A 859 21.39 36.99 -11.47
N GLY A 860 22.61 37.19 -10.95
CA GLY A 860 23.02 36.73 -9.62
C GLY A 860 22.49 37.58 -8.45
N GLY A 861 21.68 38.59 -8.70
CA GLY A 861 21.11 39.48 -7.69
C GLY A 861 22.17 40.20 -6.87
N PHE A 862 22.17 39.97 -5.56
CA PHE A 862 23.16 40.54 -4.63
C PHE A 862 24.41 39.67 -4.46
N GLY A 863 24.58 38.64 -5.30
CA GLY A 863 25.81 37.84 -5.38
C GLY A 863 26.02 36.85 -4.25
N GLN A 864 24.95 36.40 -3.58
CA GLN A 864 25.07 35.42 -2.50
C GLN A 864 25.78 34.13 -2.98
N GLN A 865 25.52 33.70 -4.22
CA GLN A 865 26.14 32.48 -4.76
C GLN A 865 27.61 32.71 -5.11
N CYS A 866 27.97 33.85 -5.70
CA CYS A 866 29.37 34.27 -5.86
C CYS A 866 30.15 34.26 -4.55
N ALA A 867 29.57 34.79 -3.47
CA ALA A 867 30.21 34.80 -2.15
C ALA A 867 30.44 33.38 -1.60
N ARG A 868 29.45 32.49 -1.74
CA ARG A 868 29.56 31.08 -1.32
C ARG A 868 30.58 30.31 -2.15
N LEU A 869 30.62 30.53 -3.46
CA LEU A 869 31.61 29.93 -4.36
C LEU A 869 33.03 30.38 -3.99
N ALA A 870 33.24 31.69 -3.81
CA ALA A 870 34.55 32.25 -3.44
C ALA A 870 35.02 31.77 -2.05
N ALA A 871 34.10 31.51 -1.12
CA ALA A 871 34.42 30.93 0.17
C ALA A 871 34.85 29.44 0.07
N LYS A 872 34.18 28.64 -0.78
CA LYS A 872 34.50 27.22 -1.00
C LYS A 872 35.76 27.02 -1.85
N TYR A 873 35.99 27.90 -2.83
CA TYR A 873 37.12 27.87 -3.76
C TYR A 873 37.89 29.20 -3.75
N PRO A 874 38.70 29.48 -2.70
CA PRO A 874 39.44 30.73 -2.58
C PRO A 874 40.42 31.01 -3.73
N GLU A 875 40.86 29.97 -4.43
CA GLU A 875 41.72 30.05 -5.61
C GLU A 875 41.06 30.74 -6.82
N LEU A 876 39.73 30.86 -6.84
CA LEU A 876 39.00 31.53 -7.92
C LEU A 876 38.96 33.06 -7.77
N LYS A 877 39.60 33.59 -6.71
CA LYS A 877 39.67 35.03 -6.45
C LYS A 877 40.16 35.79 -7.68
N GLY A 878 39.37 36.74 -8.16
CA GLY A 878 39.66 37.56 -9.34
C GLY A 878 39.11 37.01 -10.67
N HIS A 879 38.64 35.76 -10.68
CA HIS A 879 38.12 35.03 -11.84
C HIS A 879 36.59 34.81 -11.78
N VAL A 880 35.90 35.42 -10.82
CA VAL A 880 34.45 35.35 -10.64
C VAL A 880 33.83 36.71 -10.92
N VAL A 881 32.75 36.74 -11.72
CA VAL A 881 31.98 37.95 -12.03
C VAL A 881 30.51 37.76 -11.67
N LEU A 882 29.95 38.70 -10.93
CA LEU A 882 28.52 38.88 -10.72
C LEU A 882 27.94 39.79 -11.82
N GLN A 883 26.92 39.31 -12.52
CA GLN A 883 26.11 40.09 -13.46
C GLN A 883 24.66 40.18 -12.99
N ASP A 884 24.15 41.41 -12.98
CA ASP A 884 22.71 41.70 -12.87
C ASP A 884 22.45 43.06 -13.53
N ARG A 885 21.20 43.52 -13.57
CA ARG A 885 20.86 44.83 -14.14
C ARG A 885 21.64 45.96 -13.45
N PRO A 886 22.03 47.04 -14.17
CA PRO A 886 22.83 48.14 -13.62
C PRO A 886 22.32 48.69 -12.28
N GLU A 887 21.01 48.83 -12.13
CA GLU A 887 20.37 49.32 -10.91
C GLU A 887 20.46 48.34 -9.72
N VAL A 888 20.50 47.02 -9.97
CA VAL A 888 20.62 45.99 -8.93
C VAL A 888 22.06 45.90 -8.44
N VAL A 889 23.02 45.84 -9.38
CA VAL A 889 24.44 45.78 -9.02
C VAL A 889 24.95 47.04 -8.33
N ALA A 890 24.35 48.20 -8.59
CA ALA A 890 24.72 49.46 -7.97
C ALA A 890 24.51 49.47 -6.44
N VAL A 891 23.57 48.66 -5.94
CA VAL A 891 23.24 48.55 -4.52
C VAL A 891 23.68 47.21 -3.90
N ALA A 892 24.25 46.31 -4.71
CA ALA A 892 24.77 45.03 -4.22
C ALA A 892 25.98 45.25 -3.30
N PRO A 893 26.09 44.50 -2.19
CA PRO A 893 27.24 44.62 -1.29
C PRO A 893 28.54 44.17 -1.99
N PRO A 894 29.69 44.81 -1.71
CA PRO A 894 30.96 44.39 -2.29
C PRO A 894 31.37 43.01 -1.77
N ILE A 895 31.74 42.11 -2.66
CA ILE A 895 32.17 40.75 -2.32
C ILE A 895 33.68 40.62 -2.57
N PRO A 896 34.50 40.34 -1.53
CA PRO A 896 35.95 40.25 -1.69
C PRO A 896 36.35 39.20 -2.74
N GLY A 897 37.04 39.64 -3.79
CA GLY A 897 37.54 38.74 -4.83
C GLY A 897 36.59 38.46 -5.99
N VAL A 898 35.40 39.06 -5.99
CA VAL A 898 34.40 38.97 -7.06
C VAL A 898 34.29 40.34 -7.73
N LYS A 899 34.26 40.37 -9.06
CA LYS A 899 33.99 41.60 -9.83
C LYS A 899 32.48 41.71 -10.02
N THR A 900 31.93 42.91 -9.93
CA THR A 900 30.50 43.16 -10.20
C THR A 900 30.36 43.96 -11.49
N LEU A 901 29.45 43.54 -12.36
CA LEU A 901 29.23 44.15 -13.68
C LEU A 901 27.74 44.27 -13.99
N GLY A 902 27.29 45.46 -14.38
CA GLY A 902 25.92 45.66 -14.86
C GLY A 902 25.73 45.03 -16.24
N HIS A 903 24.75 44.14 -16.39
CA HIS A 903 24.41 43.47 -17.64
C HIS A 903 22.92 43.09 -17.68
N ASP A 904 22.29 43.29 -18.84
CA ASP A 904 20.95 42.76 -19.15
C ASP A 904 21.12 41.47 -19.95
N PHE A 905 20.65 40.34 -19.41
CA PHE A 905 20.77 39.02 -20.04
C PHE A 905 19.92 38.87 -21.33
N PHE A 906 19.02 39.83 -21.62
CA PHE A 906 18.33 39.90 -22.90
C PHE A 906 19.17 40.56 -23.99
N ALA A 907 20.32 41.15 -23.62
CA ALA A 907 21.35 41.58 -24.55
C ALA A 907 22.44 40.50 -24.71
N PRO A 908 23.21 40.51 -25.82
CA PRO A 908 24.30 39.57 -26.02
C PRO A 908 25.33 39.59 -24.88
N GLN A 909 25.78 38.41 -24.43
CA GLN A 909 26.74 38.29 -23.35
C GLN A 909 28.08 38.96 -23.70
N THR A 910 28.53 39.84 -22.80
CA THR A 910 29.69 40.72 -22.99
C THR A 910 31.01 40.05 -22.62
N LEU A 911 31.00 39.19 -21.60
CA LEU A 911 32.17 38.45 -21.13
C LEU A 911 32.37 37.20 -21.98
N LYS A 912 33.57 36.96 -22.50
CA LYS A 912 33.87 35.89 -23.45
C LYS A 912 34.72 34.79 -22.82
N GLY A 913 34.42 33.55 -23.17
CA GLY A 913 35.23 32.38 -22.83
C GLY A 913 35.32 32.06 -21.34
N SER A 914 34.33 32.41 -20.52
CA SER A 914 34.24 31.91 -19.14
C SER A 914 34.08 30.39 -19.13
N GLN A 915 34.64 29.70 -18.12
CA GLN A 915 34.39 28.27 -17.95
C GLN A 915 32.92 27.97 -17.65
N PHE A 916 32.31 28.73 -16.75
CA PHE A 916 30.91 28.60 -16.39
C PHE A 916 30.17 29.92 -16.58
N TYR A 917 29.03 29.85 -17.27
CA TYR A 917 27.96 30.84 -17.19
C TYR A 917 26.84 30.21 -16.36
N TYR A 918 26.58 30.76 -15.19
CA TYR A 918 25.69 30.20 -14.19
C TYR A 918 24.40 31.01 -14.10
N LEU A 919 23.26 30.33 -14.12
CA LEU A 919 21.91 30.91 -14.04
C LEU A 919 21.18 30.18 -12.91
N ARG A 920 20.75 30.88 -11.85
CA ARG A 920 20.01 30.25 -10.75
C ARG A 920 18.69 30.97 -10.51
N THR A 921 17.58 30.24 -10.58
CA THR A 921 16.23 30.85 -10.44
C THR A 921 16.09 32.10 -11.27
N VAL A 922 16.43 31.93 -12.56
CA VAL A 922 16.32 32.95 -13.60
C VAL A 922 15.32 32.45 -14.64
N LEU A 923 15.57 31.29 -15.24
CA LEU A 923 14.79 30.81 -16.38
C LEU A 923 13.39 30.34 -15.96
N HIS A 924 13.17 30.01 -14.70
CA HIS A 924 11.84 29.68 -14.19
C HIS A 924 10.90 30.90 -14.08
N ASP A 925 11.42 32.13 -14.13
CA ASP A 925 10.64 33.37 -14.14
C ASP A 925 10.12 33.73 -15.55
N TRP A 926 10.55 32.99 -16.57
CA TRP A 926 10.29 33.31 -17.97
C TRP A 926 9.60 32.17 -18.70
N ASN A 927 8.75 32.52 -19.67
CA ASN A 927 8.25 31.54 -20.63
C ASN A 927 9.37 31.01 -21.53
N ASP A 928 9.06 30.01 -22.35
CA ASP A 928 10.03 29.35 -23.21
C ASP A 928 10.67 30.28 -24.24
N GLU A 929 9.92 31.19 -24.86
CA GLU A 929 10.46 32.11 -25.85
C GLU A 929 11.50 33.07 -25.24
N GLU A 930 11.22 33.59 -24.05
CA GLU A 930 12.11 34.48 -23.32
C GLU A 930 13.32 33.73 -22.74
N ALA A 931 13.11 32.55 -22.18
CA ALA A 931 14.19 31.69 -21.69
C ALA A 931 15.13 31.26 -22.82
N GLU A 932 14.59 30.92 -24.00
CA GLU A 932 15.36 30.61 -25.21
C GLU A 932 16.20 31.81 -25.64
N LYS A 933 15.64 33.02 -25.60
CA LYS A 933 16.37 34.25 -25.94
C LYS A 933 17.55 34.50 -24.99
N ILE A 934 17.35 34.30 -23.69
CA ILE A 934 18.42 34.43 -22.68
C ILE A 934 19.55 33.43 -23.00
N LEU A 935 19.22 32.16 -23.22
CA LEU A 935 20.21 31.12 -23.53
C LEU A 935 20.96 31.41 -24.84
N ARG A 936 20.24 31.81 -25.90
CA ARG A 936 20.84 32.20 -27.20
C ARG A 936 21.81 33.37 -27.09
N ASN A 937 21.61 34.29 -26.15
CA ASN A 937 22.55 35.41 -25.93
C ASN A 937 23.85 34.98 -25.23
N LEU A 938 23.84 33.85 -24.51
CA LEU A 938 25.04 33.29 -23.88
C LEU A 938 25.90 32.50 -24.89
N VAL A 939 25.27 31.76 -25.81
CA VAL A 939 25.97 30.85 -26.76
C VAL A 939 27.13 31.52 -27.51
N PRO A 940 26.99 32.72 -28.12
CA PRO A 940 28.10 33.38 -28.84
C PRO A 940 29.28 33.82 -27.97
N ALA A 941 29.14 33.78 -26.64
CA ALA A 941 30.21 34.10 -25.70
C ALA A 941 30.98 32.87 -25.21
N MET A 942 30.54 31.67 -25.56
CA MET A 942 31.16 30.42 -25.13
C MET A 942 32.37 30.07 -25.99
N ALA A 943 33.42 29.55 -25.35
CA ALA A 943 34.60 28.98 -26.00
C ALA A 943 34.59 27.44 -25.87
N PRO A 944 35.44 26.70 -26.61
CA PRO A 944 35.61 25.27 -26.37
C PRO A 944 35.97 25.01 -24.91
N GLY A 945 35.13 24.24 -24.21
CA GLY A 945 35.26 23.96 -22.78
C GLY A 945 34.36 24.81 -21.86
N SER A 946 33.72 25.86 -22.37
CA SER A 946 32.68 26.59 -21.64
C SER A 946 31.43 25.72 -21.44
N LYS A 947 30.77 25.88 -20.30
CA LYS A 947 29.45 25.30 -19.99
C LYS A 947 28.49 26.37 -19.49
N ILE A 948 27.21 26.17 -19.76
CA ILE A 948 26.13 26.86 -19.04
C ILE A 948 25.70 25.93 -17.91
N LEU A 949 25.63 26.48 -16.70
CA LEU A 949 25.15 25.79 -15.51
C LEU A 949 23.80 26.41 -15.11
N ILE A 950 22.71 25.69 -15.32
CA ILE A 950 21.37 26.15 -14.96
C ILE A 950 21.00 25.48 -13.63
N ASP A 951 20.91 26.27 -12.56
CA ASP A 951 20.48 25.88 -11.21
C ASP A 951 19.00 26.15 -11.02
N GLU A 952 18.17 25.19 -11.43
CA GLU A 952 16.71 25.28 -11.47
C GLU A 952 16.06 23.97 -11.02
N MET A 953 14.73 23.96 -10.89
CA MET A 953 14.00 22.71 -10.67
C MET A 953 13.88 21.92 -11.98
N VAL A 954 14.11 20.61 -11.88
CA VAL A 954 13.87 19.65 -12.96
C VAL A 954 12.79 18.69 -12.52
N LEU A 955 11.55 19.00 -12.88
CA LEU A 955 10.41 18.16 -12.53
C LEU A 955 10.53 16.79 -13.22
N PRO A 956 10.18 15.68 -12.54
CA PRO A 956 10.05 14.41 -13.23
C PRO A 956 8.88 14.47 -14.21
N ASN A 957 8.93 13.68 -15.29
CA ASN A 957 7.85 13.63 -16.28
C ASN A 957 6.55 13.03 -15.73
N GLU A 958 6.62 12.30 -14.63
CA GLU A 958 5.50 11.73 -13.90
C GLU A 958 5.77 11.68 -12.39
N GLY A 959 4.73 11.54 -11.57
CA GLY A 959 4.89 11.40 -10.12
C GLY A 959 5.49 12.63 -9.42
N VAL A 960 5.21 13.84 -9.92
CA VAL A 960 5.71 15.10 -9.34
C VAL A 960 5.22 15.25 -7.90
N HIS A 961 6.13 15.52 -6.97
CA HIS A 961 5.77 15.79 -5.58
C HIS A 961 4.95 17.08 -5.46
N TRP A 962 3.95 17.09 -4.57
CA TRP A 962 2.99 18.18 -4.46
C TRP A 962 3.61 19.55 -4.12
N TRP A 963 4.73 19.60 -3.37
CA TRP A 963 5.49 20.84 -3.18
C TRP A 963 6.00 21.44 -4.49
N SER A 964 6.60 20.61 -5.34
CA SER A 964 7.18 21.07 -6.61
C SER A 964 6.10 21.49 -7.60
N ALA A 965 4.98 20.74 -7.65
CA ALA A 965 3.80 21.11 -8.43
C ALA A 965 3.14 22.41 -7.91
N SER A 966 3.15 22.63 -6.60
CA SER A 966 2.63 23.86 -6.00
C SER A 966 3.47 25.08 -6.40
N LEU A 967 4.81 24.94 -6.46
CA LEU A 967 5.66 26.02 -6.91
C LEU A 967 5.47 26.32 -8.41
N ASP A 968 5.34 25.29 -9.25
CA ASP A 968 5.02 25.48 -10.68
C ASP A 968 3.74 26.32 -10.88
N LEU A 969 2.66 25.95 -10.19
CA LEU A 969 1.42 26.72 -10.22
C LEU A 969 1.59 28.13 -9.64
N HIS A 970 2.41 28.29 -8.60
CA HIS A 970 2.73 29.61 -8.06
C HIS A 970 3.44 30.49 -9.12
N MET A 971 4.43 29.94 -9.82
CA MET A 971 5.16 30.64 -10.89
C MET A 971 4.21 31.07 -12.02
N TYR A 972 3.30 30.18 -12.44
CA TYR A 972 2.29 30.51 -13.43
C TYR A 972 1.32 31.61 -12.97
N ILE A 973 0.81 31.52 -11.73
CA ILE A 973 -0.16 32.48 -11.18
C ILE A 973 0.45 33.87 -11.01
N MET A 974 1.69 33.93 -10.53
CA MET A 974 2.36 35.18 -10.20
C MET A 974 3.01 35.84 -11.41
N LEU A 975 3.70 35.06 -12.25
CA LEU A 975 4.57 35.57 -13.31
C LEU A 975 4.14 35.14 -14.72
N GLY A 976 3.23 34.18 -14.87
CA GLY A 976 2.94 33.57 -16.18
C GLY A 976 4.05 32.66 -16.70
N SER A 977 4.93 32.24 -15.81
CA SER A 977 6.07 31.36 -16.12
C SER A 977 5.78 29.93 -15.69
N MET A 978 6.81 29.09 -15.62
CA MET A 978 6.65 27.67 -15.29
C MET A 978 7.93 27.07 -14.72
N GLU A 979 7.76 26.03 -13.92
CA GLU A 979 8.80 25.05 -13.67
C GLU A 979 8.78 24.00 -14.79
N ARG A 980 9.97 23.55 -15.21
CA ARG A 980 10.10 22.67 -16.38
C ARG A 980 10.42 21.25 -15.98
N ASN A 981 9.77 20.29 -16.64
CA ASN A 981 10.15 18.89 -16.57
C ASN A 981 11.37 18.59 -17.44
N GLU A 982 11.93 17.39 -17.28
CA GLU A 982 13.14 16.96 -17.99
C GLU A 982 13.01 17.07 -19.51
N SER A 983 11.87 16.68 -20.08
CA SER A 983 11.63 16.75 -21.52
C SER A 983 11.52 18.20 -22.03
N GLN A 984 10.92 19.10 -21.24
CA GLN A 984 10.83 20.53 -21.55
C GLN A 984 12.20 21.21 -21.51
N TRP A 985 13.03 20.89 -20.50
CA TRP A 985 14.42 21.37 -20.43
C TRP A 985 15.24 20.93 -21.65
N HIS A 986 15.12 19.66 -22.04
CA HIS A 986 15.81 19.15 -23.23
C HIS A 986 15.42 19.93 -24.49
N SER A 987 14.11 20.12 -24.70
CA SER A 987 13.60 20.86 -25.86
C SER A 987 14.03 22.34 -25.87
N LEU A 988 14.02 23.01 -24.71
CA LEU A 988 14.47 24.40 -24.59
C LEU A 988 15.97 24.54 -24.92
N LEU A 989 16.81 23.65 -24.41
CA LEU A 989 18.25 23.66 -24.67
C LEU A 989 18.54 23.43 -26.15
N GLU A 990 17.92 22.42 -26.78
CA GLU A 990 18.12 22.11 -28.20
C GLU A 990 17.73 23.30 -29.09
N ARG A 991 16.57 23.91 -28.85
CA ARG A 991 16.13 25.11 -29.60
C ARG A 991 17.10 26.29 -29.42
N SER A 992 17.76 26.37 -28.27
CA SER A 992 18.74 27.41 -27.95
C SER A 992 20.13 27.17 -28.55
N GLY A 993 20.35 26.06 -29.27
CA GLY A 993 21.66 25.71 -29.82
C GLY A 993 22.59 25.02 -28.81
N LEU A 994 22.03 24.41 -27.77
CA LEU A 994 22.75 23.76 -26.68
C LEU A 994 22.41 22.27 -26.62
N ARG A 995 23.39 21.46 -26.19
CA ARG A 995 23.22 20.07 -25.81
C ARG A 995 23.24 19.93 -24.29
N LEU A 996 22.29 19.17 -23.78
CA LEU A 996 22.30 18.70 -22.40
C LEU A 996 23.44 17.69 -22.19
N VAL A 997 24.32 17.96 -21.23
CA VAL A 997 25.43 17.06 -20.86
C VAL A 997 25.02 16.14 -19.71
N GLU A 998 24.48 16.72 -18.64
CA GLU A 998 24.06 15.99 -17.45
C GLU A 998 23.14 16.85 -16.58
N ILE A 999 22.35 16.21 -15.72
CA ILE A 999 21.53 16.84 -14.69
C ILE A 999 21.97 16.31 -13.33
N ARG A 1000 22.29 17.20 -12.40
CA ARG A 1000 22.74 16.86 -11.05
C ARG A 1000 21.80 17.42 -10.00
N THR A 1001 20.86 16.59 -9.54
CA THR A 1001 19.87 16.96 -8.51
C THR A 1001 20.49 16.96 -7.12
N TYR A 1002 20.31 18.07 -6.38
CA TYR A 1002 20.80 18.22 -5.00
C TYR A 1002 19.70 18.39 -3.95
N SER A 1003 18.44 18.64 -4.38
CA SER A 1003 17.26 18.54 -3.53
C SER A 1003 16.35 17.42 -4.07
N PRO A 1004 16.17 16.30 -3.34
CA PRO A 1004 15.36 15.18 -3.80
C PRO A 1004 13.87 15.51 -3.96
N VAL A 1005 13.30 16.37 -3.11
CA VAL A 1005 11.86 16.67 -3.13
C VAL A 1005 11.54 17.83 -4.08
N MET A 1006 12.16 18.99 -3.87
CA MET A 1006 11.96 20.15 -4.76
C MET A 1006 12.60 19.95 -6.14
N ARG A 1007 13.51 18.97 -6.28
CA ARG A 1007 14.20 18.66 -7.55
C ARG A 1007 15.10 19.78 -8.06
N HIS A 1008 15.57 20.66 -7.17
CA HIS A 1008 16.61 21.62 -7.53
C HIS A 1008 17.85 20.87 -8.03
N SER A 1009 18.32 21.27 -9.20
CA SER A 1009 19.33 20.55 -9.97
C SER A 1009 20.24 21.52 -10.70
N ILE A 1010 21.50 21.11 -10.90
CA ILE A 1010 22.41 21.74 -11.86
C ILE A 1010 22.29 21.01 -13.18
N ILE A 1011 21.72 21.68 -14.18
CA ILE A 1011 21.70 21.25 -15.57
C ILE A 1011 22.98 21.78 -16.22
N VAL A 1012 23.82 20.88 -16.72
CA VAL A 1012 25.06 21.22 -17.41
C VAL A 1012 24.78 21.17 -18.91
N ALA A 1013 24.94 22.31 -19.58
CA ALA A 1013 24.74 22.43 -21.02
C ALA A 1013 26.00 22.97 -21.73
N GLU A 1014 26.17 22.56 -22.98
CA GLU A 1014 27.26 23.02 -23.85
C GLU A 1014 26.74 23.36 -25.25
N PRO A 1015 27.46 24.14 -26.07
CA PRO A 1015 27.05 24.40 -27.45
C PRO A 1015 26.98 23.12 -28.29
N LEU A 1016 26.01 23.05 -29.21
CA LEU A 1016 25.85 21.93 -30.16
C LEU A 1016 27.03 21.77 -31.12
#